data_AF-A0A9D5Z3A8-F1
#
_entry.id   AF-A0A9D5Z3A8-F1
#
_cell.length_a   1.000
_cell.length_b   1.000
_cell.length_c   1.000
_cell.angle_alpha   90.00
_cell.angle_beta   90.00
_cell.angle_gamma   90.00
#
_symmetry.space_group_name_H-M   'P 1'
#
loop_
_entity.id
_entity.type
_entity.pdbx_description
1 polymer ?
#
loop_
_entity_poly.entity_id
_entity_poly.type
_entity_poly.pdbx_seq_one_letter_code
_entity_poly.pdbx_strand_id
1 'polypeptide(L)'
;MYPELHQEIMRRLPRDFDFKNQSDDFFQQGVCPNCGKRELYTHKRTPWVLRCGRLNKCGHELHVKQLYPDLFNSWSERFPLSNSPTDSLTEHNPNKTADAYLQYGRGFDLTLIKDWYQQGSYYCNKRNIGTATVRFTLTNGTTWERFIDRPDRFGAMKANFKGRYQGYWWQAPNFSVDELLTTKELWLTEGIFDAIALLHIGISAVSVMSCNNFPAQELENLEKQLAGKTKPILIFAFDTGTAGESFTQKYVDKARELGWQATAAQPPKATIKLDWNELLQRDKLTQKHLEEYRYLSQLLIAGTAMEKAQLIYQQQLLPQFPYEFNGCLYWFVIDIESCRKTAERLADEPKANRTSDNIQRQAIQESSKVKLLCKCFPQALYFRKISASKENSYYFKIDFPHQNQCIKATFTGSHLSSGYEFKRRLLSVAPGAVFHGNTAQLDRFIDKQLYNIKQVEAIDFVGYSVDHQCYVFNQVAVKHGRLYPLNEEDYFDIPPLSIKSLQPIHLTINQELDQHDNTWLEKLWISFGAKGMVALTFWFGSLFAEQIRLIQKSYPFLEIVGEPGTGKTTLIEFLWKCVGRSGYEGFDPNKSSLSARTRNMAQVGNLPVVLSEADRGSGKDPKMAKFEWDEIKMAYNGRATSSRGVKNNGNDTLEPPFRGTIVIEQNSDVQA
;
A
#
# COMPACT_ATOMS: atom_id res chain seq x y z
N MET A 1 -6.31 -8.58 -27.17
CA MET A 1 -7.38 -8.91 -26.18
C MET A 1 -8.35 -9.84 -26.90
N TYR A 2 -8.85 -10.89 -26.25
CA TYR A 2 -9.81 -11.79 -26.89
C TYR A 2 -11.24 -11.20 -26.93
N PRO A 3 -12.10 -11.61 -27.87
CA PRO A 3 -13.38 -10.96 -28.12
C PRO A 3 -14.34 -10.91 -26.94
N GLU A 4 -14.53 -12.00 -26.17
CA GLU A 4 -15.50 -11.96 -25.06
C GLU A 4 -15.06 -11.05 -23.90
N LEU A 5 -13.76 -11.02 -23.58
CA LEU A 5 -13.23 -10.08 -22.57
C LEU A 5 -13.40 -8.64 -23.03
N HIS A 6 -13.11 -8.39 -24.30
CA HIS A 6 -13.31 -7.08 -24.90
C HIS A 6 -14.78 -6.65 -24.77
N GLN A 7 -15.73 -7.50 -25.17
CA GLN A 7 -17.16 -7.22 -25.05
C GLN A 7 -17.59 -6.93 -23.60
N GLU A 8 -17.12 -7.72 -22.64
CA GLU A 8 -17.48 -7.54 -21.23
C GLU A 8 -16.90 -6.24 -20.63
N ILE A 9 -15.66 -5.89 -20.99
CA ILE A 9 -15.07 -4.58 -20.63
C ILE A 9 -15.88 -3.46 -21.27
N MET A 10 -16.17 -3.56 -22.57
CA MET A 10 -16.94 -2.57 -23.33
C MET A 10 -18.36 -2.39 -22.79
N ARG A 11 -18.94 -3.42 -22.14
CA ARG A 11 -20.24 -3.36 -21.46
C ARG A 11 -20.15 -2.69 -20.08
N ARG A 12 -19.12 -2.99 -19.30
CA ARG A 12 -18.96 -2.47 -17.92
C ARG A 12 -18.46 -1.02 -17.89
N LEU A 13 -17.53 -0.65 -18.76
CA LEU A 13 -16.93 0.69 -18.73
C LEU A 13 -17.96 1.83 -18.85
N PRO A 14 -18.93 1.81 -19.80
CA PRO A 14 -19.97 2.83 -19.87
C PRO A 14 -20.89 2.84 -18.65
N ARG A 15 -21.16 1.68 -18.05
CA ARG A 15 -22.01 1.56 -16.85
C ARG A 15 -21.34 2.18 -15.63
N ASP A 16 -20.06 1.90 -15.43
CA ASP A 16 -19.36 2.25 -14.19
C ASP A 16 -18.81 3.68 -14.22
N PHE A 17 -18.46 4.18 -15.40
CA PHE A 17 -17.86 5.52 -15.57
C PHE A 17 -18.73 6.49 -16.37
N ASP A 18 -19.92 6.10 -16.81
CA ASP A 18 -20.91 6.99 -17.45
C ASP A 18 -20.32 7.81 -18.64
N PHE A 19 -19.68 7.11 -19.58
CA PHE A 19 -19.12 7.72 -20.80
C PHE A 19 -20.23 8.28 -21.70
N LYS A 20 -20.19 9.60 -21.97
CA LYS A 20 -21.21 10.30 -22.78
C LYS A 20 -20.87 10.42 -24.26
N ASN A 21 -19.60 10.41 -24.62
CA ASN A 21 -19.17 10.47 -26.01
C ASN A 21 -18.50 9.14 -26.39
N GLN A 22 -18.94 8.56 -27.49
CA GLN A 22 -18.48 7.27 -27.98
C GLN A 22 -18.19 7.38 -29.48
N SER A 23 -17.01 7.86 -29.83
CA SER A 23 -16.53 7.79 -31.22
C SER A 23 -16.19 6.35 -31.61
N ASP A 24 -15.93 6.09 -32.89
CA ASP A 24 -15.62 4.73 -33.36
C ASP A 24 -14.40 4.12 -32.66
N ASP A 25 -13.39 4.94 -32.35
CA ASP A 25 -12.14 4.47 -31.75
C ASP A 25 -12.03 4.73 -30.24
N PHE A 26 -12.84 5.61 -29.65
CA PHE A 26 -12.67 5.99 -28.24
C PHE A 26 -13.97 6.05 -27.43
N PHE A 27 -13.87 5.65 -26.17
CA PHE A 27 -14.78 6.12 -25.12
C PHE A 27 -14.23 7.42 -24.55
N GLN A 28 -15.07 8.45 -24.47
CA GLN A 28 -14.70 9.80 -24.03
C GLN A 28 -15.78 10.39 -23.12
N GLN A 29 -15.40 11.42 -22.37
CA GLN A 29 -16.27 12.12 -21.42
C GLN A 29 -16.83 11.21 -20.30
N GLY A 30 -16.07 10.20 -19.88
CA GLY A 30 -16.39 9.40 -18.69
C GLY A 30 -16.07 10.16 -17.41
N VAL A 31 -16.81 9.89 -16.34
CA VAL A 31 -16.59 10.42 -15.01
C VAL A 31 -15.34 9.79 -14.41
N CYS A 32 -14.29 10.58 -14.24
CA CYS A 32 -13.06 10.13 -13.58
C CYS A 32 -13.35 9.90 -12.08
N PRO A 33 -13.08 8.70 -11.52
CA PRO A 33 -13.34 8.44 -10.11
C PRO A 33 -12.45 9.28 -9.18
N ASN A 34 -11.29 9.72 -9.66
CA ASN A 34 -10.37 10.53 -8.88
C ASN A 34 -10.81 12.00 -8.76
N CYS A 35 -11.28 12.63 -9.84
CA CYS A 35 -11.61 14.07 -9.83
C CYS A 35 -13.10 14.40 -10.04
N GLY A 36 -13.94 13.39 -10.28
CA GLY A 36 -15.39 13.54 -10.56
C GLY A 36 -15.73 14.27 -11.85
N LYS A 37 -14.74 14.67 -12.67
CA LYS A 37 -14.96 15.38 -13.95
C LYS A 37 -15.09 14.41 -15.12
N ARG A 38 -15.87 14.80 -16.13
CA ARG A 38 -16.16 14.04 -17.36
C ARG A 38 -15.03 14.14 -18.39
N GLU A 39 -13.85 13.69 -18.01
CA GLU A 39 -12.62 13.80 -18.82
C GLU A 39 -11.89 12.45 -18.92
N LEU A 40 -12.49 11.38 -18.42
CA LEU A 40 -11.96 10.04 -18.58
C LEU A 40 -12.14 9.60 -20.03
N TYR A 41 -11.09 9.00 -20.60
CA TYR A 41 -11.12 8.43 -21.94
C TYR A 41 -10.34 7.11 -21.99
N THR A 42 -10.68 6.26 -22.95
CA THR A 42 -9.91 5.05 -23.29
C THR A 42 -10.17 4.64 -24.73
N HIS A 43 -9.22 3.93 -25.32
CA HIS A 43 -9.33 3.43 -26.69
C HIS A 43 -10.24 2.19 -26.71
N LYS A 44 -11.21 2.16 -27.61
CA LYS A 44 -12.17 1.06 -27.70
C LYS A 44 -11.51 -0.23 -28.13
N ARG A 45 -10.53 -0.23 -29.05
CA ARG A 45 -9.91 -1.49 -29.53
C ARG A 45 -8.98 -2.13 -28.49
N THR A 46 -8.35 -1.31 -27.66
CA THR A 46 -7.35 -1.73 -26.67
C THR A 46 -7.58 -1.02 -25.32
N PRO A 47 -8.71 -1.29 -24.64
CA PRO A 47 -9.12 -0.54 -23.46
C PRO A 47 -8.37 -1.02 -22.21
N TRP A 48 -7.04 -1.12 -22.24
CA TRP A 48 -6.25 -1.59 -21.08
C TRP A 48 -6.11 -0.53 -19.99
N VAL A 49 -6.06 0.73 -20.41
CA VAL A 49 -5.84 1.88 -19.52
C VAL A 49 -6.91 2.94 -19.80
N LEU A 50 -7.54 3.42 -18.74
CA LEU A 50 -8.40 4.60 -18.77
C LEU A 50 -7.60 5.78 -18.23
N ARG A 51 -7.56 6.89 -18.97
CA ARG A 51 -6.78 8.07 -18.62
C ARG A 51 -7.70 9.28 -18.43
N CYS A 52 -7.43 10.08 -17.42
CA CYS A 52 -8.06 11.39 -17.28
C CYS A 52 -7.35 12.41 -18.17
N GLY A 53 -8.05 13.00 -19.14
CA GLY A 53 -7.53 13.99 -20.09
C GLY A 53 -7.05 15.30 -19.45
N ARG A 54 -7.37 15.53 -18.18
CA ARG A 54 -6.86 16.66 -17.40
C ARG A 54 -5.43 16.38 -16.94
N LEU A 55 -4.49 16.19 -17.86
CA LEU A 55 -3.10 15.78 -17.57
C LEU A 55 -2.43 16.68 -16.52
N ASN A 56 -2.61 18.00 -16.62
CA ASN A 56 -2.02 18.98 -15.69
C ASN A 56 -2.76 19.13 -14.35
N LYS A 57 -3.93 18.50 -14.16
CA LYS A 57 -4.75 18.67 -12.95
C LYS A 57 -5.11 17.37 -12.24
N CYS A 58 -5.24 16.27 -12.99
CA CYS A 58 -5.62 14.96 -12.46
C CYS A 58 -4.72 13.88 -13.05
N GLY A 59 -4.68 13.74 -14.38
CA GLY A 59 -3.81 12.77 -15.08
C GLY A 59 -3.96 11.31 -14.61
N HIS A 60 -5.02 10.98 -13.85
CA HIS A 60 -5.15 9.68 -13.22
C HIS A 60 -5.32 8.57 -14.26
N GLU A 61 -4.61 7.47 -14.05
CA GLU A 61 -4.65 6.30 -14.89
C GLU A 61 -5.24 5.12 -14.10
N LEU A 62 -6.19 4.40 -14.72
CA LEU A 62 -6.78 3.20 -14.16
C LEU A 62 -6.50 2.04 -15.11
N HIS A 63 -5.91 0.97 -14.58
CA HIS A 63 -5.67 -0.23 -15.37
C HIS A 63 -6.87 -1.18 -15.25
N VAL A 64 -7.35 -1.73 -16.36
CA VAL A 64 -8.58 -2.56 -16.36
C VAL A 64 -8.50 -3.80 -15.48
N LYS A 65 -7.31 -4.41 -15.33
CA LYS A 65 -7.11 -5.52 -14.38
C LYS A 65 -7.36 -5.14 -12.91
N GLN A 66 -7.14 -3.87 -12.55
CA GLN A 66 -7.41 -3.37 -11.20
C GLN A 66 -8.89 -3.04 -11.03
N LEU A 67 -9.56 -2.59 -12.09
CA LEU A 67 -10.99 -2.28 -12.07
C LEU A 67 -11.85 -3.54 -12.01
N TYR A 68 -11.49 -4.57 -12.78
CA TYR A 68 -12.27 -5.79 -12.97
C TYR A 68 -11.42 -7.05 -12.77
N PRO A 69 -10.88 -7.28 -11.55
CA PRO A 69 -10.03 -8.44 -11.28
C PRO A 69 -10.75 -9.77 -11.56
N ASP A 70 -12.07 -9.82 -11.40
CA ASP A 70 -12.92 -10.98 -11.68
C ASP A 70 -12.81 -11.47 -13.14
N LEU A 71 -12.53 -10.57 -14.09
CA LEU A 71 -12.38 -10.92 -15.51
C LEU A 71 -11.06 -11.62 -15.83
N PHE A 72 -10.08 -11.58 -14.92
CA PHE A 72 -8.72 -12.09 -15.13
C PHE A 72 -8.37 -13.26 -14.19
N ASN A 73 -9.37 -13.81 -13.49
CA ASN A 73 -9.15 -14.82 -12.44
C ASN A 73 -9.72 -16.20 -12.76
N SER A 74 -10.30 -16.45 -13.94
CA SER A 74 -10.89 -17.76 -14.30
C SER A 74 -10.58 -18.11 -15.76
N TRP A 75 -9.32 -18.45 -16.04
CA TRP A 75 -8.83 -18.78 -17.38
C TRP A 75 -9.27 -20.15 -17.85
N SER A 76 -9.27 -21.18 -16.99
CA SER A 76 -9.67 -22.54 -17.38
C SER A 76 -11.14 -22.65 -17.76
N GLU A 77 -12.02 -21.90 -17.10
CA GLU A 77 -13.45 -21.82 -17.43
C GLU A 77 -13.66 -21.16 -18.81
N ARG A 78 -12.86 -20.15 -19.14
CA ARG A 78 -13.00 -19.34 -20.37
C ARG A 78 -12.29 -19.96 -21.58
N PHE A 79 -11.17 -20.63 -21.33
CA PHE A 79 -10.33 -21.30 -22.32
C PHE A 79 -10.14 -22.76 -21.90
N PRO A 80 -11.21 -23.58 -21.90
CA PRO A 80 -11.10 -24.97 -21.51
C PRO A 80 -10.22 -25.73 -22.51
N LEU A 81 -9.42 -26.66 -21.98
CA LEU A 81 -8.88 -27.76 -22.77
C LEU A 81 -10.08 -28.49 -23.37
N SER A 82 -10.29 -28.39 -24.68
CA SER A 82 -11.47 -28.99 -25.28
C SER A 82 -11.32 -30.51 -25.29
N ASN A 83 -12.29 -31.19 -24.69
CA ASN A 83 -12.62 -32.58 -24.98
C ASN A 83 -13.98 -32.63 -25.70
N SER A 84 -14.23 -31.70 -26.64
CA SER A 84 -15.47 -31.75 -27.41
C SER A 84 -15.35 -32.87 -28.45
N PRO A 85 -16.33 -33.79 -28.55
CA PRO A 85 -16.32 -34.86 -29.55
C PRO A 85 -16.44 -34.36 -31.00
N THR A 86 -16.51 -33.04 -31.21
CA THR A 86 -16.55 -32.36 -32.52
C THR A 86 -15.20 -31.77 -32.94
N ASP A 87 -14.18 -31.78 -32.09
CA ASP A 87 -12.89 -31.19 -32.44
C ASP A 87 -12.11 -32.16 -33.33
N SER A 88 -11.76 -31.69 -34.53
CA SER A 88 -10.91 -32.44 -35.44
C SER A 88 -9.59 -32.83 -34.75
N LEU A 89 -9.12 -34.06 -34.99
CA LEU A 89 -7.89 -34.65 -34.42
C LEU A 89 -6.60 -33.82 -34.64
N THR A 90 -6.68 -32.72 -35.40
CA THR A 90 -5.59 -31.82 -35.79
C THR A 90 -5.46 -30.54 -34.96
N GLU A 91 -6.41 -30.21 -34.06
CA GLU A 91 -6.42 -28.94 -33.29
C GLU A 91 -6.31 -29.10 -31.76
N HIS A 92 -5.80 -30.22 -31.26
CA HIS A 92 -5.63 -30.41 -29.82
C HIS A 92 -4.42 -29.60 -29.30
N ASN A 93 -4.62 -28.33 -28.97
CA ASN A 93 -3.61 -27.51 -28.27
C ASN A 93 -3.61 -27.84 -26.76
N PRO A 94 -2.62 -28.58 -26.23
CA PRO A 94 -2.56 -28.96 -24.82
C PRO A 94 -2.28 -27.77 -23.88
N ASN A 95 -1.89 -26.62 -24.43
CA ASN A 95 -1.54 -25.41 -23.69
C ASN A 95 -2.61 -24.29 -23.80
N LYS A 96 -3.80 -24.57 -24.34
CA LYS A 96 -4.83 -23.56 -24.66
C LYS A 96 -5.13 -22.57 -23.54
N THR A 97 -5.26 -23.03 -22.30
CA THR A 97 -5.50 -22.15 -21.14
C THR A 97 -4.25 -21.35 -20.76
N ALA A 98 -3.08 -21.98 -20.80
CA ALA A 98 -1.80 -21.33 -20.52
C ALA A 98 -1.48 -20.24 -21.55
N ASP A 99 -1.70 -20.51 -22.84
CA ASP A 99 -1.56 -19.58 -23.95
C ASP A 99 -2.41 -18.34 -23.74
N ALA A 100 -3.69 -18.52 -23.40
CA ALA A 100 -4.60 -17.42 -23.14
C ALA A 100 -4.14 -16.56 -21.94
N TYR A 101 -3.67 -17.19 -20.87
CA TYR A 101 -3.13 -16.47 -19.72
C TYR A 101 -1.86 -15.68 -20.07
N LEU A 102 -0.92 -16.25 -20.83
CA LEU A 102 0.33 -15.57 -21.19
C LEU A 102 0.09 -14.47 -22.22
N GLN A 103 -0.74 -14.71 -23.23
CA GLN A 103 -1.05 -13.73 -24.26
C GLN A 103 -1.92 -12.58 -23.73
N TYR A 104 -3.06 -12.89 -23.12
CA TYR A 104 -4.04 -11.89 -22.72
C TYR A 104 -3.86 -11.42 -21.28
N GLY A 105 -3.41 -12.31 -20.40
CA GLY A 105 -3.16 -12.01 -18.98
C GLY A 105 -1.77 -11.41 -18.72
N ARG A 106 -0.75 -11.71 -19.53
CA ARG A 106 0.61 -11.18 -19.38
C ARG A 106 1.10 -10.29 -20.52
N GLY A 107 0.39 -10.26 -21.65
CA GLY A 107 0.73 -9.41 -22.78
C GLY A 107 1.92 -9.91 -23.59
N PHE A 108 2.24 -11.20 -23.53
CA PHE A 108 3.35 -11.78 -24.28
C PHE A 108 2.96 -12.12 -25.71
N ASP A 109 3.94 -11.99 -26.60
CA ASP A 109 3.89 -12.56 -27.94
C ASP A 109 4.25 -14.05 -27.87
N LEU A 110 3.24 -14.90 -28.07
CA LEU A 110 3.41 -16.36 -28.02
C LEU A 110 4.38 -16.87 -29.09
N THR A 111 4.62 -16.14 -30.18
CA THR A 111 5.56 -16.55 -31.22
C THR A 111 7.00 -16.58 -30.71
N LEU A 112 7.34 -15.75 -29.74
CA LEU A 112 8.68 -15.68 -29.13
C LEU A 112 8.88 -16.74 -28.04
N ILE A 113 7.81 -17.14 -27.35
CA ILE A 113 7.89 -17.98 -26.15
C ILE A 113 7.26 -19.36 -26.33
N LYS A 114 6.90 -19.71 -27.56
CA LYS A 114 6.33 -21.00 -27.89
C LYS A 114 7.25 -22.11 -27.38
N ASP A 115 6.66 -23.13 -26.77
CA ASP A 115 7.36 -24.31 -26.23
C ASP A 115 8.25 -24.06 -24.99
N TRP A 116 8.21 -22.86 -24.38
CA TRP A 116 8.96 -22.57 -23.15
C TRP A 116 8.23 -23.02 -21.87
N TYR A 117 6.94 -23.33 -22.00
CA TYR A 117 6.05 -23.62 -20.89
C TYR A 117 5.11 -24.78 -21.22
N GLN A 118 4.50 -25.32 -20.18
CA GLN A 118 3.47 -26.34 -20.27
C GLN A 118 2.27 -25.97 -19.41
N GLN A 119 1.07 -26.28 -19.87
CA GLN A 119 -0.11 -26.19 -19.02
C GLN A 119 -0.10 -27.32 -17.98
N GLY A 120 -0.42 -26.98 -16.74
CA GLY A 120 -0.51 -27.91 -15.63
C GLY A 120 -1.77 -27.72 -14.80
N SER A 121 -1.86 -28.49 -13.73
CA SER A 121 -2.90 -28.38 -12.71
C SER A 121 -2.30 -28.63 -11.34
N TYR A 122 -2.75 -27.86 -10.35
CA TYR A 122 -2.33 -28.02 -8.95
C TYR A 122 -3.54 -28.27 -8.06
N TYR A 123 -3.38 -29.18 -7.10
CA TYR A 123 -4.39 -29.51 -6.10
C TYR A 123 -3.83 -29.35 -4.68
N CYS A 124 -4.51 -28.59 -3.84
CA CYS A 124 -4.13 -28.37 -2.44
C CYS A 124 -4.97 -29.25 -1.52
N ASN A 125 -4.40 -30.36 -1.04
CA ASN A 125 -5.07 -31.29 -0.12
C ASN A 125 -5.56 -30.62 1.16
N LYS A 126 -4.78 -29.66 1.72
CA LYS A 126 -5.14 -28.96 2.97
C LYS A 126 -6.41 -28.14 2.86
N ARG A 127 -6.67 -27.58 1.68
CA ARG A 127 -7.81 -26.69 1.42
C ARG A 127 -8.90 -27.34 0.57
N ASN A 128 -8.65 -28.56 0.09
CA ASN A 128 -9.54 -29.31 -0.80
C ASN A 128 -9.97 -28.52 -2.05
N ILE A 129 -9.02 -27.82 -2.69
CA ILE A 129 -9.24 -26.97 -3.87
C ILE A 129 -8.17 -27.19 -4.94
N GLY A 130 -8.55 -27.04 -6.22
CA GLY A 130 -7.66 -27.09 -7.38
C GLY A 130 -7.61 -25.79 -8.20
N THR A 131 -6.60 -25.67 -9.05
CA THR A 131 -6.39 -24.55 -9.99
C THR A 131 -5.61 -25.02 -11.22
N ALA A 132 -5.88 -24.44 -12.39
CA ALA A 132 -5.00 -24.60 -13.54
C ALA A 132 -3.69 -23.84 -13.30
N THR A 133 -2.62 -24.27 -13.97
CA THR A 133 -1.30 -23.66 -13.84
C THR A 133 -0.58 -23.49 -15.17
N VAL A 134 0.40 -22.59 -15.18
CA VAL A 134 1.45 -22.54 -16.21
C VAL A 134 2.76 -22.98 -15.58
N ARG A 135 3.37 -24.01 -16.16
CA ARG A 135 4.60 -24.66 -15.68
C ARG A 135 5.80 -24.23 -16.52
N PHE A 136 6.89 -23.92 -15.84
CA PHE A 136 8.21 -23.73 -16.41
C PHE A 136 9.21 -24.68 -15.73
N THR A 137 10.27 -25.05 -16.44
CA THR A 137 11.33 -25.94 -15.93
C THR A 137 12.63 -25.18 -15.83
N LEU A 138 13.26 -25.19 -14.65
CA LEU A 138 14.56 -24.59 -14.40
C LEU A 138 15.68 -25.45 -15.00
N THR A 139 16.90 -24.90 -15.04
CA THR A 139 18.09 -25.58 -15.56
C THR A 139 18.40 -26.91 -14.87
N ASN A 140 18.04 -27.06 -13.59
CA ASN A 140 18.24 -28.29 -12.82
C ASN A 140 17.06 -29.28 -12.88
N GLY A 141 16.08 -29.05 -13.74
CA GLY A 141 14.88 -29.89 -13.85
C GLY A 141 13.80 -29.61 -12.80
N THR A 142 14.02 -28.68 -11.85
CA THR A 142 12.96 -28.24 -10.92
C THR A 142 11.86 -27.55 -11.71
N THR A 143 10.60 -27.92 -11.44
CA THR A 143 9.46 -27.27 -12.11
C THR A 143 8.84 -26.22 -11.20
N TRP A 144 8.54 -25.06 -11.77
CA TRP A 144 7.76 -23.99 -11.14
C TRP A 144 6.41 -23.84 -11.85
N GLU A 145 5.32 -23.87 -11.09
CA GLU A 145 3.95 -23.80 -11.60
C GLU A 145 3.22 -22.58 -11.02
N ARG A 146 2.86 -21.62 -11.88
CA ARG A 146 2.07 -20.43 -11.51
C ARG A 146 0.58 -20.78 -11.47
N PHE A 147 -0.13 -20.39 -10.41
CA PHE A 147 -1.59 -20.51 -10.36
C PHE A 147 -2.23 -19.44 -11.22
N ILE A 148 -3.17 -19.85 -12.09
CA ILE A 148 -3.85 -18.92 -13.00
C ILE A 148 -5.33 -18.73 -12.66
N ASP A 149 -5.98 -19.69 -11.98
CA ASP A 149 -7.39 -19.54 -11.60
C ASP A 149 -7.58 -19.27 -10.10
N ARG A 150 -8.23 -18.15 -9.79
CA ARG A 150 -8.61 -17.67 -8.46
C ARG A 150 -7.52 -17.94 -7.42
N PRO A 151 -6.30 -17.43 -7.64
CA PRO A 151 -5.13 -17.74 -6.80
C PRO A 151 -5.29 -17.23 -5.36
N ASP A 152 -6.14 -16.24 -5.14
CA ASP A 152 -6.53 -15.69 -3.84
C ASP A 152 -7.05 -16.77 -2.86
N ARG A 153 -7.72 -17.81 -3.37
CA ARG A 153 -8.20 -18.94 -2.55
C ARG A 153 -7.09 -19.78 -1.91
N PHE A 154 -5.84 -19.63 -2.36
CA PHE A 154 -4.67 -20.34 -1.83
C PHE A 154 -3.92 -19.53 -0.75
N GLY A 155 -4.49 -18.42 -0.30
CA GLY A 155 -3.87 -17.51 0.67
C GLY A 155 -2.65 -16.82 0.07
N ALA A 156 -1.51 -16.84 0.79
CA ALA A 156 -0.27 -16.23 0.30
C ALA A 156 0.41 -17.04 -0.85
N MET A 157 0.02 -18.30 -1.07
CA MET A 157 0.67 -19.17 -2.05
C MET A 157 0.14 -18.88 -3.46
N LYS A 158 0.96 -18.27 -4.32
CA LYS A 158 0.60 -17.91 -5.70
C LYS A 158 1.25 -18.80 -6.77
N ALA A 159 2.14 -19.70 -6.37
CA ALA A 159 2.84 -20.64 -7.24
C ALA A 159 3.32 -21.85 -6.42
N ASN A 160 3.70 -22.92 -7.09
CA ASN A 160 4.23 -24.14 -6.49
C ASN A 160 5.56 -24.55 -7.14
N PHE A 161 6.50 -25.03 -6.34
CA PHE A 161 7.73 -25.67 -6.83
C PHE A 161 7.66 -27.19 -6.62
N LYS A 162 8.15 -27.96 -7.60
CA LYS A 162 8.45 -29.38 -7.43
C LYS A 162 9.95 -29.58 -7.68
N GLY A 163 10.71 -29.74 -6.59
CA GLY A 163 12.17 -29.78 -6.61
C GLY A 163 12.80 -28.61 -5.86
N ARG A 164 14.13 -28.60 -5.78
CA ARG A 164 14.91 -27.59 -5.07
C ARG A 164 15.48 -26.59 -6.07
N TYR A 165 15.07 -25.33 -5.97
CA TYR A 165 15.52 -24.28 -6.91
C TYR A 165 16.71 -23.45 -6.41
N GLN A 166 17.08 -23.53 -5.12
CA GLN A 166 18.13 -22.64 -4.58
C GLN A 166 19.45 -22.85 -5.30
N GLY A 167 20.08 -21.75 -5.69
CA GLY A 167 21.34 -21.78 -6.43
C GLY A 167 21.19 -21.82 -7.96
N TYR A 168 19.98 -22.07 -8.43
CA TYR A 168 19.66 -22.20 -9.85
C TYR A 168 18.77 -21.06 -10.33
N TRP A 169 18.71 -20.87 -11.65
CA TRP A 169 17.80 -19.94 -12.31
C TRP A 169 16.93 -20.65 -13.34
N TRP A 170 15.90 -19.96 -13.80
CA TRP A 170 15.23 -20.27 -15.06
C TRP A 170 15.88 -19.45 -16.18
N GLN A 171 16.07 -20.09 -17.33
CA GLN A 171 16.48 -19.44 -18.57
C GLN A 171 15.57 -19.90 -19.71
N ALA A 172 15.46 -19.10 -20.76
CA ALA A 172 14.72 -19.51 -21.94
C ALA A 172 15.36 -20.77 -22.58
N PRO A 173 14.58 -21.71 -23.14
CA PRO A 173 15.12 -22.90 -23.81
C PRO A 173 16.08 -22.61 -24.96
N ASN A 174 15.93 -21.45 -25.61
CA ASN A 174 16.82 -20.98 -26.68
C ASN A 174 18.01 -20.16 -26.16
N PHE A 175 18.23 -20.10 -24.85
CA PHE A 175 19.36 -19.37 -24.25
C PHE A 175 20.69 -19.87 -24.84
N SER A 176 21.48 -18.94 -25.35
CA SER A 176 22.78 -19.21 -25.96
C SER A 176 23.88 -18.37 -25.32
N VAL A 177 24.98 -19.02 -24.94
CA VAL A 177 26.17 -18.33 -24.43
C VAL A 177 26.83 -17.48 -25.51
N ASP A 178 26.72 -17.86 -26.79
CA ASP A 178 27.29 -17.07 -27.88
C ASP A 178 26.56 -15.73 -28.08
N GLU A 179 25.27 -15.68 -27.78
CA GLU A 179 24.50 -14.42 -27.77
C GLU A 179 25.04 -13.48 -26.68
N LEU A 180 25.37 -14.02 -25.49
CA LEU A 180 25.94 -13.24 -24.39
C LEU A 180 27.31 -12.63 -24.71
N LEU A 181 28.08 -13.25 -25.60
CA LEU A 181 29.35 -12.66 -26.06
C LEU A 181 29.12 -11.41 -26.92
N THR A 182 27.97 -11.34 -27.59
CA THR A 182 27.58 -10.21 -28.42
C THR A 182 26.94 -9.11 -27.57
N THR A 183 26.00 -9.47 -26.70
CA THR A 183 25.28 -8.51 -25.84
C THR A 183 26.12 -8.02 -24.66
N LYS A 184 27.09 -8.82 -24.20
CA LYS A 184 28.02 -8.56 -23.10
C LYS A 184 27.36 -8.36 -21.73
N GLU A 185 26.06 -8.55 -21.63
CA GLU A 185 25.27 -8.33 -20.42
C GLU A 185 24.30 -9.48 -20.19
N LEU A 186 24.09 -9.83 -18.92
CA LEU A 186 23.09 -10.80 -18.50
C LEU A 186 22.26 -10.20 -17.38
N TRP A 187 20.96 -10.06 -17.61
CA TRP A 187 20.01 -9.52 -16.63
C TRP A 187 19.42 -10.63 -15.77
N LEU A 188 19.38 -10.44 -14.45
CA LEU A 188 18.86 -11.40 -13.48
C LEU A 188 17.62 -10.81 -12.79
N THR A 189 16.45 -11.33 -13.12
CA THR A 189 15.16 -10.86 -12.56
C THR A 189 14.68 -11.77 -11.44
N GLU A 190 13.72 -11.28 -10.64
CA GLU A 190 13.10 -12.06 -9.57
C GLU A 190 12.15 -13.15 -10.12
N GLY A 191 11.29 -12.81 -11.08
CA GLY A 191 10.31 -13.74 -11.66
C GLY A 191 10.59 -14.12 -13.12
N ILE A 192 10.06 -15.28 -13.54
CA ILE A 192 10.13 -15.77 -14.93
C ILE A 192 9.45 -14.80 -15.88
N PHE A 193 8.30 -14.25 -15.49
CA PHE A 193 7.57 -13.30 -16.34
C PHE A 193 8.33 -12.00 -16.55
N ASP A 194 9.17 -11.59 -15.59
CA ASP A 194 10.03 -10.43 -15.72
C ASP A 194 11.19 -10.70 -16.70
N ALA A 195 11.81 -11.88 -16.61
CA ALA A 195 12.83 -12.30 -17.56
C ALA A 195 12.26 -12.38 -18.99
N ILE A 196 11.08 -12.99 -19.15
CA ILE A 196 10.37 -13.03 -20.44
C ILE A 196 10.07 -11.61 -20.95
N ALA A 197 9.69 -10.68 -20.07
CA ALA A 197 9.41 -9.30 -20.47
C ALA A 197 10.64 -8.59 -21.04
N LEU A 198 11.82 -8.82 -20.46
CA LEU A 198 13.08 -8.30 -20.98
C LEU A 198 13.50 -9.00 -22.30
N LEU A 199 13.27 -10.31 -22.42
CA LEU A 199 13.54 -11.05 -23.65
C LEU A 199 12.70 -10.53 -24.84
N HIS A 200 11.46 -10.08 -24.59
CA HIS A 200 10.60 -9.48 -25.64
C HIS A 200 11.17 -8.19 -26.25
N ILE A 201 12.07 -7.50 -25.54
CA ILE A 201 12.72 -6.28 -26.02
C ILE A 201 14.19 -6.53 -26.42
N GLY A 202 14.60 -7.79 -26.55
CA GLY A 202 15.94 -8.17 -27.00
C GLY A 202 17.02 -8.08 -25.92
N ILE A 203 16.65 -8.08 -24.63
CA ILE A 203 17.61 -8.10 -23.52
C ILE A 203 17.77 -9.54 -23.03
N SER A 204 19.00 -10.06 -23.02
CA SER A 204 19.33 -11.37 -22.49
C SER A 204 19.07 -11.41 -20.98
N ALA A 205 18.09 -12.20 -20.55
CA ALA A 205 17.63 -12.25 -19.17
C ALA A 205 17.33 -13.66 -18.66
N VAL A 206 17.54 -13.87 -17.36
CA VAL A 206 17.24 -15.10 -16.60
C VAL A 206 16.50 -14.74 -15.31
N SER A 207 15.75 -15.71 -14.75
CA SER A 207 14.99 -15.51 -13.51
C SER A 207 15.57 -16.33 -12.37
N VAL A 208 16.00 -15.66 -11.29
CA VAL A 208 16.47 -16.34 -10.08
C VAL A 208 15.33 -16.82 -9.18
N MET A 209 14.07 -16.68 -9.60
CA MET A 209 12.85 -17.16 -8.95
C MET A 209 12.42 -16.45 -7.66
N SER A 210 13.33 -15.78 -6.99
CA SER A 210 13.10 -15.01 -5.76
C SER A 210 14.28 -14.08 -5.53
N CYS A 211 14.03 -12.87 -5.03
CA CYS A 211 15.10 -11.91 -4.70
C CYS A 211 16.12 -12.46 -3.69
N ASN A 212 15.74 -13.44 -2.86
CA ASN A 212 16.63 -14.07 -1.88
C ASN A 212 17.40 -15.32 -2.38
N ASN A 213 17.34 -15.62 -3.68
CA ASN A 213 18.07 -16.73 -4.28
C ASN A 213 19.29 -16.23 -5.09
N PHE A 214 20.49 -16.43 -4.55
CA PHE A 214 21.72 -16.17 -5.30
C PHE A 214 22.07 -17.39 -6.17
N PRO A 215 22.19 -17.24 -7.50
CA PRO A 215 22.35 -18.36 -8.43
C PRO A 215 23.80 -18.85 -8.52
N ALA A 216 24.41 -19.26 -7.40
CA ALA A 216 25.83 -19.64 -7.37
C ALA A 216 26.16 -20.80 -8.32
N GLN A 217 25.32 -21.84 -8.33
CA GLN A 217 25.54 -23.05 -9.13
C GLN A 217 25.44 -22.73 -10.62
N GLU A 218 24.48 -21.91 -11.02
CA GLU A 218 24.34 -21.52 -12.43
C GLU A 218 25.41 -20.53 -12.90
N LEU A 219 25.89 -19.63 -12.04
CA LEU A 219 27.06 -18.81 -12.37
C LEU A 219 28.31 -19.66 -12.58
N GLU A 220 28.51 -20.71 -11.79
CA GLU A 220 29.61 -21.67 -11.99
C GLU A 220 29.45 -22.45 -13.30
N ASN A 221 28.22 -22.88 -13.63
CA ASN A 221 27.94 -23.55 -14.90
C ASN A 221 28.17 -22.62 -16.10
N LEU A 222 27.74 -21.36 -16.00
CA LEU A 222 27.96 -20.35 -17.03
C LEU A 222 29.45 -20.08 -17.24
N GLU A 223 30.23 -19.98 -16.16
CA GLU A 223 31.68 -19.81 -16.24
C GLU A 223 32.37 -20.99 -16.95
N LYS A 224 31.92 -22.23 -16.70
CA LYS A 224 32.39 -23.41 -17.43
C LYS A 224 32.03 -23.35 -18.92
N GLN A 225 30.81 -22.91 -19.26
CA GLN A 225 30.37 -22.78 -20.64
C GLN A 225 31.09 -21.65 -21.41
N LEU A 226 31.46 -20.57 -20.72
CA LEU A 226 32.25 -19.48 -21.30
C LEU A 226 33.68 -19.93 -21.66
N ALA A 227 34.21 -20.98 -21.02
CA ALA A 227 35.50 -21.60 -21.35
C ALA A 227 36.67 -20.57 -21.48
N GLY A 228 36.71 -19.57 -20.59
CA GLY A 228 37.74 -18.53 -20.58
C GLY A 228 37.47 -17.32 -21.49
N LYS A 229 36.33 -17.28 -22.20
CA LYS A 229 35.85 -16.07 -22.89
C LYS A 229 35.48 -14.97 -21.88
N THR A 230 35.35 -13.74 -22.36
CA THR A 230 35.00 -12.58 -21.53
C THR A 230 33.68 -12.79 -20.81
N LYS A 231 33.70 -12.67 -19.48
CA LYS A 231 32.49 -12.76 -18.64
C LYS A 231 31.54 -11.60 -18.96
N PRO A 232 30.23 -11.84 -19.12
CA PRO A 232 29.24 -10.77 -19.24
C PRO A 232 29.13 -9.96 -17.93
N ILE A 233 28.64 -8.73 -18.05
CA ILE A 233 28.25 -7.92 -16.89
C ILE A 233 26.91 -8.44 -16.36
N LEU A 234 26.88 -8.79 -15.07
CA LEU A 234 25.66 -9.21 -14.39
C LEU A 234 24.84 -7.98 -13.97
N ILE A 235 23.58 -7.93 -14.38
CA ILE A 235 22.66 -6.83 -14.03
C ILE A 235 21.54 -7.40 -13.16
N PHE A 236 21.62 -7.15 -11.86
CA PHE A 236 20.56 -7.54 -10.94
C PHE A 236 19.36 -6.61 -11.11
N ALA A 237 18.24 -7.17 -11.58
CA ALA A 237 17.03 -6.48 -11.97
C ALA A 237 15.84 -6.93 -11.10
N PHE A 238 16.00 -6.84 -9.78
CA PHE A 238 14.95 -7.22 -8.84
C PHE A 238 13.91 -6.12 -8.68
N ASP A 239 12.72 -6.52 -8.22
CA ASP A 239 11.63 -5.57 -8.02
C ASP A 239 11.95 -4.56 -6.91
N THR A 240 11.43 -3.34 -7.04
CA THR A 240 11.62 -2.27 -6.04
C THR A 240 10.98 -2.60 -4.67
N GLY A 241 11.56 -2.08 -3.60
CA GLY A 241 11.08 -2.31 -2.23
C GLY A 241 12.13 -2.92 -1.33
N THR A 242 11.87 -2.92 -0.02
CA THR A 242 12.89 -3.17 1.02
C THR A 242 13.65 -4.48 0.82
N ALA A 243 12.95 -5.59 0.53
CA ALA A 243 13.59 -6.88 0.32
C ALA A 243 14.43 -6.91 -0.98
N GLY A 244 13.84 -6.52 -2.11
CA GLY A 244 14.51 -6.52 -3.42
C GLY A 244 15.74 -5.60 -3.44
N GLU A 245 15.62 -4.40 -2.89
CA GLU A 245 16.71 -3.43 -2.77
C GLU A 245 17.87 -3.96 -1.92
N SER A 246 17.57 -4.57 -0.77
CA SER A 246 18.58 -5.15 0.12
C SER A 246 19.32 -6.33 -0.53
N PHE A 247 18.61 -7.25 -1.16
CA PHE A 247 19.25 -8.38 -1.85
C PHE A 247 20.03 -7.94 -3.09
N THR A 248 19.57 -6.91 -3.80
CA THR A 248 20.29 -6.33 -4.95
C THR A 248 21.68 -5.86 -4.53
N GLN A 249 21.80 -5.03 -3.49
CA GLN A 249 23.10 -4.59 -2.95
C GLN A 249 23.97 -5.79 -2.58
N LYS A 250 23.42 -6.70 -1.77
CA LYS A 250 24.13 -7.91 -1.29
C LYS A 250 24.66 -8.77 -2.43
N TYR A 251 23.90 -8.94 -3.51
CA TYR A 251 24.28 -9.84 -4.60
C TYR A 251 25.19 -9.19 -5.62
N VAL A 252 25.09 -7.87 -5.81
CA VAL A 252 26.09 -7.12 -6.54
C VAL A 252 27.46 -7.24 -5.85
N ASP A 253 27.52 -7.04 -4.54
CA ASP A 253 28.77 -7.18 -3.79
C ASP A 253 29.31 -8.62 -3.84
N LYS A 254 28.45 -9.60 -3.58
CA LYS A 254 28.82 -11.03 -3.66
C LYS A 254 29.30 -11.45 -5.06
N ALA A 255 28.67 -10.95 -6.13
CA ALA A 255 29.10 -11.24 -7.49
C ALA A 255 30.47 -10.64 -7.80
N ARG A 256 30.73 -9.41 -7.33
CA ARG A 256 32.05 -8.75 -7.43
C ARG A 256 33.13 -9.51 -6.68
N GLU A 257 32.84 -10.02 -5.48
CA GLU A 257 33.74 -10.89 -4.70
C GLU A 257 34.10 -12.18 -5.45
N LEU A 258 33.15 -12.72 -6.23
CA LEU A 258 33.35 -13.90 -7.09
C LEU A 258 34.03 -13.58 -8.44
N GLY A 259 34.49 -12.34 -8.64
CA GLY A 259 35.21 -11.92 -9.84
C GLY A 259 34.33 -11.60 -11.05
N TRP A 260 33.02 -11.42 -10.86
CA TRP A 260 32.12 -10.94 -11.91
C TRP A 260 32.04 -9.41 -11.91
N GLN A 261 31.92 -8.80 -13.09
CA GLN A 261 31.45 -7.42 -13.17
C GLN A 261 29.95 -7.41 -12.90
N ALA A 262 29.51 -6.66 -11.88
CA ALA A 262 28.11 -6.61 -11.49
C ALA A 262 27.61 -5.19 -11.22
N THR A 263 26.38 -4.94 -11.66
CA THR A 263 25.58 -3.73 -11.43
C THR A 263 24.10 -4.11 -11.28
N ALA A 264 23.21 -3.13 -11.26
CA ALA A 264 21.78 -3.36 -11.11
C ALA A 264 20.94 -2.41 -11.98
N ALA A 265 19.66 -2.74 -12.13
CA ALA A 265 18.64 -1.87 -12.72
C ALA A 265 17.32 -2.03 -11.94
N GLN A 266 16.62 -0.94 -11.65
CA GLN A 266 15.34 -0.99 -10.94
C GLN A 266 14.40 0.13 -11.40
N PRO A 267 13.09 -0.14 -11.54
CA PRO A 267 12.13 0.92 -11.86
C PRO A 267 12.05 1.98 -10.75
N PRO A 268 11.46 3.15 -11.02
CA PRO A 268 11.25 4.17 -10.00
C PRO A 268 10.26 3.73 -8.93
N LYS A 269 10.48 4.21 -7.71
CA LYS A 269 9.49 4.08 -6.62
C LYS A 269 8.24 4.88 -7.01
N ALA A 270 7.12 4.18 -7.12
CA ALA A 270 5.81 4.76 -7.41
C ALA A 270 4.78 4.24 -6.40
N THR A 271 3.67 4.96 -6.26
CA THR A 271 2.56 4.55 -5.37
C THR A 271 2.04 3.15 -5.71
N ILE A 272 2.07 2.79 -7.00
CA ILE A 272 1.83 1.43 -7.47
C ILE A 272 3.17 0.87 -7.91
N LYS A 273 3.65 -0.13 -7.18
CA LYS A 273 4.83 -0.90 -7.56
C LYS A 273 4.53 -1.66 -8.85
N LEU A 274 5.36 -1.46 -9.87
CA LEU A 274 5.27 -2.16 -11.16
C LEU A 274 6.44 -3.12 -11.30
N ASP A 275 6.16 -4.38 -11.67
CA ASP A 275 7.17 -5.36 -12.07
C ASP A 275 7.57 -5.17 -13.55
N TRP A 276 8.56 -5.91 -14.05
CA TRP A 276 9.05 -5.73 -15.42
C TRP A 276 8.01 -6.16 -16.47
N ASN A 277 7.20 -7.17 -16.17
CA ASN A 277 6.06 -7.58 -17.01
C ASN A 277 5.00 -6.48 -17.12
N GLU A 278 4.75 -5.75 -16.04
CA GLU A 278 3.84 -4.63 -15.96
C GLU A 278 4.37 -3.39 -16.68
N LEU A 279 5.69 -3.18 -16.69
CA LEU A 279 6.34 -2.12 -17.46
C LEU A 279 6.26 -2.42 -18.97
N LEU A 280 6.46 -3.68 -19.38
CA LEU A 280 6.28 -4.09 -20.78
C LEU A 280 4.86 -3.78 -21.28
N GLN A 281 3.84 -4.18 -20.51
CA GLN A 281 2.43 -3.93 -20.85
C GLN A 281 2.05 -2.44 -20.91
N ARG A 282 2.90 -1.55 -20.39
CA ARG A 282 2.70 -0.10 -20.36
C ARG A 282 3.66 0.67 -21.27
N ASP A 283 4.41 -0.03 -22.13
CA ASP A 283 5.44 0.53 -23.02
C ASP A 283 6.54 1.32 -22.26
N LYS A 284 6.83 0.91 -21.02
CA LYS A 284 7.80 1.55 -20.11
C LYS A 284 9.17 0.88 -20.10
N LEU A 285 9.53 0.18 -21.18
CA LEU A 285 10.83 -0.47 -21.35
C LEU A 285 11.65 0.07 -22.54
N THR A 286 11.36 1.29 -23.00
CA THR A 286 12.21 2.00 -23.98
C THR A 286 13.63 2.23 -23.46
N GLN A 287 14.59 2.48 -24.36
CA GLN A 287 15.99 2.77 -24.03
C GLN A 287 16.15 3.87 -22.95
N LYS A 288 15.38 4.97 -23.07
CA LYS A 288 15.37 6.06 -22.09
C LYS A 288 14.94 5.60 -20.69
N HIS A 289 13.96 4.70 -20.61
CA HIS A 289 13.52 4.15 -19.33
C HIS A 289 14.60 3.24 -18.72
N LEU A 290 15.26 2.41 -19.54
CA LEU A 290 16.34 1.54 -19.06
C LEU A 290 17.54 2.33 -18.53
N GLU A 291 17.87 3.46 -19.16
CA GLU A 291 18.91 4.40 -18.67
C GLU A 291 18.54 4.96 -17.29
N GLU A 292 17.28 5.39 -17.12
CA GLU A 292 16.77 5.83 -15.81
C GLU A 292 16.86 4.71 -14.77
N TYR A 293 16.43 3.49 -15.12
CA TYR A 293 16.42 2.36 -14.18
C TYR A 293 17.84 1.95 -13.74
N ARG A 294 18.81 2.02 -14.65
CA ARG A 294 20.23 1.82 -14.33
C ARG A 294 20.75 2.91 -13.40
N TYR A 295 20.43 4.18 -13.68
CA TYR A 295 20.82 5.28 -12.81
C TYR A 295 20.27 5.12 -11.39
N LEU A 296 18.99 4.78 -11.24
CA LEU A 296 18.36 4.55 -9.93
C LEU A 296 19.03 3.40 -9.15
N SER A 297 19.48 2.37 -9.85
CA SER A 297 20.21 1.27 -9.23
C SER A 297 21.66 1.62 -8.91
N GLN A 298 22.34 2.45 -9.70
CA GLN A 298 23.66 2.97 -9.35
C GLN A 298 23.61 3.77 -8.04
N LEU A 299 22.55 4.55 -7.83
CA LEU A 299 22.31 5.23 -6.56
C LEU A 299 22.07 4.25 -5.39
N LEU A 300 21.45 3.11 -5.66
CA LEU A 300 21.17 2.08 -4.66
C LEU A 300 22.44 1.34 -4.23
N ILE A 301 23.31 0.98 -5.18
CA ILE A 301 24.51 0.15 -4.95
C ILE A 301 25.78 0.96 -4.66
N ALA A 302 25.68 2.29 -4.60
CA ALA A 302 26.80 3.16 -4.26
C ALA A 302 27.41 2.74 -2.92
N GLY A 303 28.74 2.54 -2.88
CA GLY A 303 29.43 2.00 -1.71
C GLY A 303 29.62 3.03 -0.59
N THR A 304 29.56 4.32 -0.93
CA THR A 304 29.75 5.41 0.04
C THR A 304 28.73 6.53 -0.14
N ALA A 305 28.49 7.29 0.93
CA ALA A 305 27.65 8.49 0.89
C ALA A 305 28.20 9.52 -0.12
N MET A 306 29.53 9.61 -0.29
CA MET A 306 30.15 10.51 -1.27
C MET A 306 29.88 10.06 -2.70
N GLU A 307 30.12 8.79 -3.01
CA GLU A 307 29.87 8.21 -4.34
C GLU A 307 28.40 8.40 -4.78
N LYS A 308 27.44 8.11 -3.89
CA LYS A 308 26.01 8.34 -4.17
C LYS A 308 25.73 9.81 -4.47
N ALA A 309 26.32 10.73 -3.71
CA ALA A 309 26.13 12.16 -3.94
C ALA A 309 26.72 12.62 -5.28
N GLN A 310 27.87 12.10 -5.69
CA GLN A 310 28.47 12.42 -6.98
C GLN A 310 27.60 11.98 -8.15
N LEU A 311 27.03 10.77 -8.08
CA LEU A 311 26.07 10.28 -9.07
C LEU A 311 24.84 11.20 -9.17
N ILE A 312 24.29 11.64 -8.02
CA ILE A 312 23.17 12.59 -8.01
C ILE A 312 23.57 13.94 -8.63
N TYR A 313 24.76 14.45 -8.29
CA TYR A 313 25.27 15.71 -8.80
C TYR A 313 25.47 15.66 -10.32
N GLN A 314 26.02 14.58 -10.87
CA GLN A 314 26.23 14.43 -12.31
C GLN A 314 24.93 14.53 -13.11
N GLN A 315 23.82 14.05 -12.53
CA GLN A 315 22.51 14.09 -13.18
C GLN A 315 21.77 15.43 -12.99
N GLN A 316 21.85 16.02 -11.79
CA GLN A 316 21.03 17.20 -11.43
C GLN A 316 21.78 18.54 -11.52
N LEU A 317 23.12 18.49 -11.48
CA LEU A 317 24.01 19.66 -11.46
C LEU A 317 23.70 20.68 -10.34
N LEU A 318 23.06 20.22 -9.25
CA LEU A 318 22.74 21.07 -8.10
C LEU A 318 23.95 21.18 -7.16
N PRO A 319 24.43 22.40 -6.82
CA PRO A 319 25.66 22.56 -6.03
C PRO A 319 25.54 22.10 -4.58
N GLN A 320 24.33 21.94 -4.06
CA GLN A 320 24.08 21.43 -2.72
C GLN A 320 22.66 20.88 -2.58
N PHE A 321 22.52 19.74 -1.92
CA PHE A 321 21.24 19.06 -1.75
C PHE A 321 21.27 18.06 -0.59
N PRO A 322 20.10 17.78 0.02
CA PRO A 322 19.94 16.67 0.94
C PRO A 322 19.71 15.36 0.19
N TYR A 323 20.19 14.26 0.74
CA TYR A 323 19.95 12.92 0.20
C TYR A 323 20.02 11.85 1.29
N GLU A 324 19.42 10.70 0.99
CA GLU A 324 19.42 9.52 1.85
C GLU A 324 20.62 8.63 1.50
N PHE A 325 21.28 8.08 2.51
CA PHE A 325 22.23 6.97 2.36
C PHE A 325 22.20 6.09 3.60
N ASN A 326 21.94 4.79 3.44
CA ASN A 326 21.84 3.79 4.50
C ASN A 326 20.96 4.23 5.69
N GLY A 327 19.75 4.70 5.42
CA GLY A 327 18.79 5.12 6.44
C GLY A 327 19.24 6.36 7.23
N CYS A 328 20.17 7.14 6.70
CA CYS A 328 20.65 8.39 7.29
C CYS A 328 20.48 9.56 6.31
N LEU A 329 20.24 10.76 6.86
CA LEU A 329 20.14 12.00 6.10
C LEU A 329 21.51 12.68 6.00
N TYR A 330 21.96 12.89 4.77
CA TYR A 330 23.21 13.58 4.45
C TYR A 330 22.95 14.87 3.67
N TRP A 331 23.94 15.76 3.69
CA TRP A 331 23.99 16.99 2.91
C TRP A 331 25.25 17.03 2.06
N PHE A 332 25.08 17.15 0.75
CA PHE A 332 26.16 17.36 -0.19
C PHE A 332 26.36 18.85 -0.46
N VAL A 333 27.61 19.27 -0.64
CA VAL A 333 27.98 20.58 -1.16
C VAL A 333 29.23 20.46 -2.03
N ILE A 334 29.25 21.16 -3.16
CA ILE A 334 30.43 21.29 -4.03
C ILE A 334 30.79 22.76 -4.21
N ASP A 335 32.08 23.06 -4.16
CA ASP A 335 32.63 24.33 -4.59
C ASP A 335 32.94 24.27 -6.09
N ILE A 336 32.09 24.92 -6.89
CA ILE A 336 32.19 24.92 -8.36
C ILE A 336 33.51 25.55 -8.83
N GLU A 337 33.95 26.62 -8.16
CA GLU A 337 35.17 27.32 -8.57
C GLU A 337 36.41 26.48 -8.27
N SER A 338 36.45 25.86 -7.09
CA SER A 338 37.48 24.89 -6.74
C SER A 338 37.47 23.71 -7.72
N CYS A 339 36.30 23.18 -8.07
CA CYS A 339 36.18 22.05 -8.99
C CYS A 339 36.75 22.40 -10.37
N ARG A 340 36.49 23.60 -10.88
CA ARG A 340 37.04 24.05 -12.16
C ARG A 340 38.57 24.14 -12.12
N LYS A 341 39.14 24.79 -11.09
CA LYS A 341 40.59 24.91 -10.92
C LYS A 341 41.27 23.55 -10.79
N THR A 342 40.64 22.61 -10.09
CA THR A 342 41.15 21.25 -9.95
C THR A 342 41.10 20.49 -11.28
N ALA A 343 40.02 20.63 -12.05
CA ALA A 343 39.90 20.01 -13.37
C ALA A 343 40.96 20.53 -14.35
N GLU A 344 41.20 21.84 -14.38
CA GLU A 344 42.27 22.47 -15.17
C GLU A 344 43.65 21.93 -14.77
N ARG A 345 43.97 21.94 -13.46
CA ARG A 345 45.21 21.38 -12.93
C ARG A 345 45.42 19.90 -13.30
N LEU A 346 44.36 19.09 -13.24
CA LEU A 346 44.42 17.66 -13.55
C LEU A 346 44.52 17.37 -15.05
N ALA A 347 44.04 18.28 -15.90
CA ALA A 347 44.19 18.20 -17.35
C ALA A 347 45.62 18.54 -17.81
N ASP A 348 46.31 19.43 -17.09
CA ASP A 348 47.69 19.83 -17.39
C ASP A 348 48.75 18.80 -16.89
N GLU A 349 48.36 17.83 -16.05
CA GLU A 349 49.28 16.77 -15.58
C GLU A 349 49.60 15.77 -16.71
N PRO A 350 50.88 15.60 -17.13
CA PRO A 350 51.27 14.64 -18.16
C PRO A 350 51.28 13.21 -17.61
N LYS A 351 50.09 12.65 -17.38
CA LYS A 351 49.88 11.23 -17.06
C LYS A 351 49.22 10.55 -18.25
N ALA A 352 49.91 9.57 -18.81
CA ALA A 352 49.34 8.68 -19.82
C ALA A 352 48.06 8.00 -19.26
N ASN A 353 46.98 8.04 -20.04
CA ASN A 353 45.67 7.37 -19.81
C ASN A 353 44.61 8.05 -18.91
N ARG A 354 44.63 9.37 -18.67
CA ARG A 354 43.44 10.04 -18.09
C ARG A 354 42.42 10.43 -19.17
N THR A 355 41.22 9.83 -19.13
CA THR A 355 40.08 10.31 -19.92
C THR A 355 39.50 11.58 -19.29
N SER A 356 38.83 12.41 -20.10
CA SER A 356 38.16 13.64 -19.64
C SER A 356 37.15 13.35 -18.50
N ASP A 357 36.43 12.22 -18.58
CA ASP A 357 35.48 11.78 -17.54
C ASP A 357 36.18 11.46 -16.21
N ASN A 358 37.35 10.80 -16.24
CA ASN A 358 38.12 10.53 -15.01
C ASN A 358 38.64 11.81 -14.35
N ILE A 359 39.07 12.80 -15.14
CA ILE A 359 39.49 14.11 -14.62
C ILE A 359 38.31 14.80 -13.94
N GLN A 360 37.14 14.81 -14.59
CA GLN A 360 35.95 15.46 -14.06
C GLN A 360 35.45 14.79 -12.77
N ARG A 361 35.41 13.46 -12.71
CA ARG A 361 35.07 12.72 -11.49
C ARG A 361 36.02 13.02 -10.34
N GLN A 362 37.33 13.02 -10.61
CA GLN A 362 38.34 13.31 -9.59
C GLN A 362 38.22 14.77 -9.09
N ALA A 363 38.01 15.72 -9.99
CA ALA A 363 37.81 17.13 -9.62
C ALA A 363 36.56 17.32 -8.73
N ILE A 364 35.45 16.67 -9.07
CA ILE A 364 34.22 16.69 -8.25
C ILE A 364 34.51 16.09 -6.87
N GLN A 365 35.26 15.00 -6.80
CA GLN A 365 35.61 14.37 -5.53
C GLN A 365 36.47 15.25 -4.63
N GLU A 366 37.50 15.91 -5.18
CA GLU A 366 38.40 16.78 -4.43
C GLU A 366 37.72 18.08 -3.96
N SER A 367 36.70 18.55 -4.70
CA SER A 367 36.03 19.84 -4.43
C SER A 367 34.65 19.71 -3.76
N SER A 368 34.22 18.50 -3.39
CA SER A 368 32.94 18.25 -2.71
C SER A 368 33.08 17.78 -1.26
N LYS A 369 32.06 18.06 -0.46
CA LYS A 369 31.97 17.67 0.95
C LYS A 369 30.60 17.09 1.26
N VAL A 370 30.58 16.09 2.12
CA VAL A 370 29.37 15.45 2.64
C VAL A 370 29.30 15.67 4.15
N LYS A 371 28.16 16.16 4.64
CA LYS A 371 27.88 16.33 6.08
C LYS A 371 26.70 15.45 6.48
N LEU A 372 26.88 14.65 7.53
CA LEU A 372 25.78 13.91 8.15
C LEU A 372 24.86 14.87 8.91
N LEU A 373 23.55 14.87 8.59
CA LEU A 373 22.55 15.69 9.26
C LEU A 373 21.74 14.92 10.29
N CYS A 374 21.34 13.67 10.03
CA CYS A 374 20.73 12.78 11.02
C CYS A 374 21.21 11.34 10.84
N LYS A 375 21.44 10.62 11.94
CA LYS A 375 21.61 9.15 11.97
C LYS A 375 20.26 8.41 11.84
N CYS A 376 19.41 8.95 11.01
CA CYS A 376 18.04 8.54 10.75
C CYS A 376 17.60 9.17 9.43
N PHE A 377 16.58 8.62 8.79
CA PHE A 377 15.95 9.24 7.62
C PHE A 377 14.47 9.50 7.89
N PRO A 378 14.10 10.76 8.21
CA PRO A 378 12.71 11.16 8.38
C PRO A 378 12.06 11.45 7.01
N GLN A 379 11.03 10.69 6.64
CA GLN A 379 10.29 10.82 5.39
C GLN A 379 8.83 11.19 5.68
N ALA A 380 8.38 12.32 5.16
CA ALA A 380 6.97 12.70 5.17
C ALA A 380 6.19 11.78 4.22
N LEU A 381 5.11 11.17 4.72
CA LEU A 381 4.24 10.28 3.96
C LEU A 381 3.00 11.02 3.45
N TYR A 382 2.26 11.66 4.36
CA TYR A 382 1.04 12.38 4.03
C TYR A 382 0.78 13.55 4.99
N PHE A 383 0.00 14.53 4.52
CA PHE A 383 -0.61 15.55 5.34
C PHE A 383 -1.94 15.05 5.90
N ARG A 384 -2.07 15.04 7.22
CA ARG A 384 -3.26 14.61 7.94
C ARG A 384 -4.14 15.82 8.25
N LYS A 385 -5.32 15.84 7.64
CA LYS A 385 -6.33 16.89 7.83
C LYS A 385 -7.42 16.38 8.77
N ILE A 386 -7.63 17.06 9.89
CA ILE A 386 -8.68 16.69 10.86
C ILE A 386 -9.90 17.58 10.57
N SER A 387 -11.04 16.99 10.21
CA SER A 387 -12.21 17.78 9.77
C SER A 387 -12.84 18.61 10.91
N ALA A 388 -12.69 18.16 12.16
CA ALA A 388 -13.26 18.82 13.34
C ALA A 388 -12.30 19.81 14.06
N SER A 389 -10.99 19.79 13.77
CA SER A 389 -10.00 20.64 14.44
C SER A 389 -9.06 21.33 13.46
N LYS A 390 -8.53 22.51 13.83
CA LYS A 390 -7.49 23.21 13.04
C LYS A 390 -6.10 22.57 13.24
N GLU A 391 -5.99 21.46 13.96
CA GLU A 391 -4.72 20.80 14.30
C GLU A 391 -4.28 19.82 13.20
N ASN A 392 -3.96 20.37 12.03
CA ASN A 392 -3.38 19.57 10.96
C ASN A 392 -1.92 19.21 11.26
N SER A 393 -1.49 18.05 10.77
CA SER A 393 -0.14 17.55 11.01
C SER A 393 0.36 16.72 9.85
N TYR A 394 1.66 16.68 9.63
CA TYR A 394 2.32 15.77 8.72
C TYR A 394 2.60 14.43 9.41
N TYR A 395 2.35 13.33 8.72
CA TYR A 395 2.70 12.00 9.18
C TYR A 395 4.04 11.59 8.58
N PHE A 396 4.99 11.25 9.43
CA PHE A 396 6.36 10.89 9.06
C PHE A 396 6.63 9.44 9.40
N LYS A 397 7.40 8.79 8.52
CA LYS A 397 8.12 7.55 8.78
C LYS A 397 9.58 7.91 9.07
N ILE A 398 10.18 7.28 10.07
CA ILE A 398 11.56 7.51 10.48
C ILE A 398 12.29 6.17 10.41
N ASP A 399 13.17 6.06 9.42
CA ASP A 399 14.01 4.89 9.20
C ASP A 399 15.36 5.03 9.93
N PHE A 400 15.91 3.91 10.37
CA PHE A 400 17.20 3.85 11.06
C PHE A 400 18.11 2.79 10.43
N PRO A 401 19.44 3.00 10.42
CA PRO A 401 20.39 2.01 9.89
C PRO A 401 20.45 0.72 10.73
N HIS A 402 20.13 0.79 12.02
CA HIS A 402 20.35 -0.29 12.99
C HIS A 402 19.06 -0.96 13.47
N GLN A 403 17.89 -0.50 13.01
CA GLN A 403 16.59 -1.03 13.41
C GLN A 403 15.83 -1.49 12.18
N ASN A 404 15.26 -2.70 12.26
CA ASN A 404 14.40 -3.22 11.21
C ASN A 404 13.00 -2.60 11.22
N GLN A 405 12.60 -1.96 12.32
CA GLN A 405 11.31 -1.29 12.45
C GLN A 405 11.47 0.21 12.34
N CYS A 406 10.71 0.82 11.44
CA CYS A 406 10.60 2.26 11.33
C CYS A 406 9.67 2.80 12.43
N ILE A 407 9.94 4.02 12.89
CA ILE A 407 9.02 4.74 13.79
C ILE A 407 8.11 5.61 12.93
N LYS A 408 6.80 5.55 13.17
CA LYS A 408 5.84 6.45 12.53
C LYS A 408 5.31 7.47 13.53
N ALA A 409 5.36 8.76 13.19
CA ALA A 409 5.03 9.84 14.12
C ALA A 409 4.44 11.06 13.41
N THR A 410 3.74 11.91 14.17
CA THR A 410 3.16 13.16 13.67
C THR A 410 4.06 14.37 13.95
N PHE A 411 4.17 15.26 12.98
CA PHE A 411 4.87 16.54 13.05
C PHE A 411 3.88 17.67 12.70
N THR A 412 3.75 18.68 13.55
CA THR A 412 2.92 19.86 13.27
C THR A 412 3.72 20.83 12.41
N GLY A 413 3.07 21.84 11.82
CA GLY A 413 3.78 22.91 11.10
C GLY A 413 4.83 23.62 11.96
N SER A 414 4.57 23.80 13.26
CA SER A 414 5.54 24.38 14.21
C SER A 414 6.76 23.49 14.43
N HIS A 415 6.63 22.16 14.39
CA HIS A 415 7.77 21.26 14.47
C HIS A 415 8.67 21.32 13.22
N LEU A 416 8.14 21.77 12.08
CA LEU A 416 8.88 21.87 10.82
C LEU A 416 9.43 23.27 10.55
N SER A 417 9.09 24.27 11.37
CA SER A 417 9.42 25.68 11.10
C SER A 417 10.87 26.06 11.41
N SER A 418 11.63 25.22 12.11
CA SER A 418 13.05 25.46 12.41
C SER A 418 13.79 24.16 12.69
N GLY A 419 15.11 24.17 12.46
CA GLY A 419 15.98 23.04 12.80
C GLY A 419 15.93 22.66 14.29
N TYR A 420 15.70 23.62 15.19
CA TYR A 420 15.61 23.40 16.63
C TYR A 420 14.33 22.67 17.03
N GLU A 421 13.16 23.14 16.57
CA GLU A 421 11.88 22.49 16.86
C GLU A 421 11.79 21.11 16.21
N PHE A 422 12.34 20.97 14.99
CA PHE A 422 12.44 19.67 14.33
C PHE A 422 13.29 18.70 15.14
N LYS A 423 14.47 19.14 15.60
CA LYS A 423 15.35 18.36 16.49
C LYS A 423 14.64 17.95 17.77
N ARG A 424 13.93 18.87 18.44
CA ARG A 424 13.17 18.59 19.67
C ARG A 424 12.10 17.53 19.44
N ARG A 425 11.31 17.68 18.36
CA ARG A 425 10.27 16.72 18.04
C ARG A 425 10.87 15.35 17.72
N LEU A 426 11.93 15.31 16.91
CA LEU A 426 12.62 14.10 16.55
C LEU A 426 13.15 13.35 17.78
N LEU A 427 13.82 14.05 18.71
CA LEU A 427 14.26 13.49 19.99
C LEU A 427 13.11 12.91 20.84
N SER A 428 11.91 13.51 20.77
CA SER A 428 10.75 13.05 21.54
C SER A 428 10.09 11.79 21.00
N VAL A 429 10.18 11.54 19.69
CA VAL A 429 9.49 10.41 19.03
C VAL A 429 10.45 9.30 18.60
N ALA A 430 11.71 9.62 18.37
CA ALA A 430 12.71 8.76 17.77
C ALA A 430 13.95 8.74 18.67
N PRO A 431 14.06 7.75 19.59
CA PRO A 431 15.19 7.64 20.51
C PRO A 431 16.52 7.64 19.77
N GLY A 432 17.44 8.54 20.17
CA GLY A 432 18.77 8.65 19.57
C GLY A 432 18.84 9.37 18.21
N ALA A 433 17.70 9.79 17.63
CA ALA A 433 17.68 10.57 16.40
C ALA A 433 17.93 12.05 16.69
N VAL A 434 19.10 12.54 16.28
CA VAL A 434 19.51 13.94 16.46
C VAL A 434 19.72 14.60 15.11
N PHE A 435 19.05 15.74 14.89
CA PHE A 435 19.27 16.59 13.73
C PHE A 435 20.38 17.61 13.99
N HIS A 436 21.38 17.65 13.10
CA HIS A 436 22.58 18.50 13.14
C HIS A 436 22.64 19.53 12.01
N GLY A 437 21.59 19.63 11.20
CA GLY A 437 21.46 20.64 10.14
C GLY A 437 21.02 21.99 10.67
N ASN A 438 21.17 23.01 9.84
CA ASN A 438 20.59 24.34 10.09
C ASN A 438 19.17 24.44 9.49
N THR A 439 18.46 25.54 9.75
CA THR A 439 17.09 25.73 9.23
C THR A 439 17.05 25.75 7.71
N ALA A 440 17.98 26.41 7.02
CA ALA A 440 18.00 26.44 5.56
C ALA A 440 18.17 25.03 4.92
N GLN A 441 18.95 24.15 5.56
CA GLN A 441 19.08 22.76 5.14
C GLN A 441 17.80 21.96 5.39
N LEU A 442 17.15 22.20 6.53
CA LEU A 442 15.84 21.61 6.83
C LEU A 442 14.80 22.06 5.79
N ASP A 443 14.70 23.36 5.50
CA ASP A 443 13.72 23.94 4.59
C ASP A 443 13.81 23.29 3.20
N ARG A 444 15.01 23.15 2.63
CA ARG A 444 15.18 22.46 1.33
C ARG A 444 14.84 20.98 1.37
N PHE A 445 15.10 20.33 2.50
CA PHE A 445 14.78 18.92 2.68
C PHE A 445 13.27 18.70 2.77
N ILE A 446 12.57 19.50 3.58
CA ILE A 446 11.12 19.39 3.74
C ILE A 446 10.39 19.90 2.51
N ASP A 447 10.84 20.97 1.84
CA ASP A 447 10.19 21.51 0.64
C ASP A 447 10.04 20.43 -0.44
N LYS A 448 11.12 19.69 -0.71
CA LYS A 448 11.11 18.56 -1.65
C LYS A 448 10.14 17.44 -1.24
N GLN A 449 9.98 17.17 0.06
CA GLN A 449 9.09 16.09 0.54
C GLN A 449 7.63 16.51 0.63
N LEU A 450 7.37 17.78 1.00
CA LEU A 450 6.03 18.30 1.25
C LEU A 450 5.36 18.78 -0.04
N TYR A 451 6.14 19.08 -1.08
CA TYR A 451 5.60 19.45 -2.39
C TYR A 451 4.72 18.33 -2.95
N ASN A 452 3.45 18.65 -3.21
CA ASN A 452 2.43 17.70 -3.70
C ASN A 452 2.23 16.47 -2.79
N ILE A 453 2.40 16.62 -1.47
CA ILE A 453 2.20 15.54 -0.52
C ILE A 453 0.73 15.07 -0.49
N LYS A 454 0.52 13.74 -0.37
CA LYS A 454 -0.82 13.14 -0.27
C LYS A 454 -1.57 13.70 0.93
N GLN A 455 -2.86 13.98 0.78
CA GLN A 455 -3.72 14.40 1.89
C GLN A 455 -4.57 13.23 2.34
N VAL A 456 -4.61 13.01 3.66
CA VAL A 456 -5.42 11.98 4.30
C VAL A 456 -6.36 12.66 5.28
N GLU A 457 -7.66 12.44 5.09
CA GLU A 457 -8.69 12.91 6.00
C GLU A 457 -8.70 12.05 7.26
N ALA A 458 -8.87 12.69 8.41
CA ALA A 458 -8.89 12.04 9.69
C ALA A 458 -10.19 12.37 10.41
N ILE A 459 -10.90 11.33 10.82
CA ILE A 459 -12.07 11.44 11.70
C ILE A 459 -11.66 11.15 13.14
N ASP A 460 -12.32 11.81 14.07
CA ASP A 460 -12.10 11.72 15.52
C ASP A 460 -13.05 10.72 16.20
N PHE A 461 -13.60 9.76 15.45
CA PHE A 461 -14.44 8.68 15.94
C PHE A 461 -14.21 7.38 15.16
N VAL A 462 -14.61 6.23 15.70
CA VAL A 462 -14.67 4.93 14.98
C VAL A 462 -16.10 4.65 14.57
N GLY A 463 -16.29 4.13 13.35
CA GLY A 463 -17.60 3.73 12.83
C GLY A 463 -18.03 4.52 11.60
N TYR A 464 -19.33 4.78 11.44
CA TYR A 464 -19.87 5.40 10.22
C TYR A 464 -19.63 6.90 10.18
N SER A 465 -19.15 7.39 9.03
CA SER A 465 -19.06 8.82 8.73
C SER A 465 -20.04 9.17 7.61
N VAL A 466 -21.05 9.99 7.95
CA VAL A 466 -22.04 10.52 6.99
C VAL A 466 -21.38 11.27 5.83
N ASP A 467 -20.42 12.13 6.13
CA ASP A 467 -19.75 12.98 5.13
C ASP A 467 -19.03 12.15 4.04
N HIS A 468 -18.53 10.97 4.43
CA HIS A 468 -17.78 10.07 3.56
C HIS A 468 -18.60 8.89 3.04
N GLN A 469 -19.80 8.69 3.58
CA GLN A 469 -20.65 7.51 3.39
C GLN A 469 -19.88 6.19 3.58
N CYS A 470 -19.05 6.15 4.61
CA CYS A 470 -18.07 5.09 4.83
C CYS A 470 -18.02 4.71 6.30
N TYR A 471 -17.98 3.40 6.59
CA TYR A 471 -17.55 2.91 7.90
C TYR A 471 -16.03 2.87 7.93
N VAL A 472 -15.44 3.41 9.00
CA VAL A 472 -14.00 3.47 9.20
C VAL A 472 -13.70 2.82 10.56
N PHE A 473 -13.24 1.57 10.52
CA PHE A 473 -12.84 0.81 11.71
C PHE A 473 -11.31 0.71 11.80
N ASN A 474 -10.78 -0.14 12.68
CA ASN A 474 -9.34 -0.24 12.93
C ASN A 474 -8.56 -0.86 11.77
N GLN A 475 -9.06 -1.97 11.22
CA GLN A 475 -8.37 -2.77 10.21
C GLN A 475 -9.11 -2.84 8.88
N VAL A 476 -10.36 -2.37 8.84
CA VAL A 476 -11.22 -2.42 7.65
C VAL A 476 -12.08 -1.18 7.56
N ALA A 477 -12.26 -0.68 6.34
CA ALA A 477 -13.27 0.30 6.00
C ALA A 477 -14.30 -0.32 5.05
N VAL A 478 -15.56 0.12 5.17
CA VAL A 478 -16.66 -0.39 4.36
C VAL A 478 -17.33 0.77 3.64
N LYS A 479 -17.32 0.74 2.30
CA LYS A 479 -17.96 1.75 1.45
C LYS A 479 -18.68 1.10 0.28
N HIS A 480 -19.97 1.37 0.13
CA HIS A 480 -20.84 0.83 -0.93
C HIS A 480 -20.73 -0.71 -1.09
N GLY A 481 -20.70 -1.44 0.04
CA GLY A 481 -20.61 -2.91 0.05
C GLY A 481 -19.23 -3.49 -0.27
N ARG A 482 -18.19 -2.65 -0.43
CA ARG A 482 -16.80 -3.09 -0.62
C ARG A 482 -15.99 -2.91 0.66
N LEU A 483 -15.14 -3.89 0.95
CA LEU A 483 -14.18 -3.87 2.05
C LEU A 483 -12.84 -3.31 1.55
N TYR A 484 -12.24 -2.44 2.36
CA TYR A 484 -10.92 -1.86 2.11
C TYR A 484 -10.03 -2.13 3.32
N PRO A 485 -8.92 -2.89 3.18
CA PRO A 485 -8.00 -3.14 4.28
C PRO A 485 -7.16 -1.90 4.59
N LEU A 486 -6.68 -1.82 5.84
CA LEU A 486 -5.71 -0.79 6.24
C LEU A 486 -4.39 -1.01 5.48
N ASN A 487 -3.82 0.06 4.93
CA ASN A 487 -2.55 -0.01 4.21
C ASN A 487 -1.33 0.06 5.15
N GLU A 488 -0.13 -0.13 4.60
CA GLU A 488 1.14 -0.05 5.34
C GLU A 488 1.46 1.36 5.89
N GLU A 489 0.71 2.39 5.49
CA GLU A 489 0.86 3.79 5.93
C GLU A 489 -0.22 4.21 6.97
N ASP A 490 -0.97 3.22 7.50
CA ASP A 490 -2.00 3.37 8.52
C ASP A 490 -3.19 4.25 8.11
N TYR A 491 -3.66 4.14 6.86
CA TYR A 491 -4.94 4.69 6.41
C TYR A 491 -5.65 3.78 5.40
N PHE A 492 -6.90 4.09 5.09
CA PHE A 492 -7.68 3.42 4.05
C PHE A 492 -7.61 4.21 2.76
N ASP A 493 -7.12 3.59 1.69
CA ASP A 493 -7.12 4.18 0.35
C ASP A 493 -8.36 3.72 -0.41
N ILE A 494 -9.36 4.59 -0.48
CA ILE A 494 -10.70 4.35 -1.05
C ILE A 494 -10.93 5.38 -2.16
N PRO A 495 -10.30 5.25 -3.34
CA PRO A 495 -10.28 6.32 -4.34
C PRO A 495 -11.66 6.94 -4.62
N PRO A 496 -11.81 8.27 -4.55
CA PRO A 496 -10.78 9.32 -4.37
C PRO A 496 -10.43 9.65 -2.90
N LEU A 497 -11.04 8.96 -1.93
CA LEU A 497 -10.92 9.23 -0.50
C LEU A 497 -9.72 8.50 0.10
N SER A 498 -8.87 9.22 0.83
CA SER A 498 -7.91 8.61 1.75
C SER A 498 -8.29 9.02 3.17
N ILE A 499 -8.66 8.04 4.01
CA ILE A 499 -9.26 8.31 5.32
C ILE A 499 -8.69 7.42 6.43
N LYS A 500 -8.64 7.93 7.65
CA LYS A 500 -8.35 7.15 8.85
C LYS A 500 -9.13 7.62 10.08
N SER A 501 -9.31 6.74 11.05
CA SER A 501 -9.79 7.10 12.38
C SER A 501 -8.63 7.42 13.32
N LEU A 502 -8.83 8.37 14.23
CA LEU A 502 -7.89 8.74 15.29
C LEU A 502 -8.22 8.13 16.65
N GLN A 503 -9.40 7.52 16.81
CA GLN A 503 -9.78 6.99 18.12
C GLN A 503 -9.11 5.64 18.39
N PRO A 504 -8.68 5.40 19.65
CA PRO A 504 -7.99 4.19 20.04
C PRO A 504 -8.93 3.00 20.32
N ILE A 505 -10.25 3.15 20.13
CA ILE A 505 -11.19 2.04 20.29
C ILE A 505 -10.80 0.94 19.31
N HIS A 506 -10.53 -0.26 19.83
CA HIS A 506 -10.14 -1.41 19.03
C HIS A 506 -11.33 -2.35 18.81
N LEU A 507 -11.78 -2.43 17.56
CA LEU A 507 -12.81 -3.37 17.10
C LEU A 507 -12.16 -4.42 16.20
N THR A 508 -12.29 -5.68 16.59
CA THR A 508 -11.82 -6.84 15.82
C THR A 508 -12.98 -7.39 14.99
N ILE A 509 -13.04 -6.98 13.72
CA ILE A 509 -14.13 -7.34 12.81
C ILE A 509 -13.71 -8.51 11.93
N ASN A 510 -14.53 -9.56 11.87
CA ASN A 510 -14.35 -10.67 10.94
C ASN A 510 -14.69 -10.23 9.51
N GLN A 511 -13.76 -10.48 8.57
CA GLN A 511 -13.92 -10.14 7.15
C GLN A 511 -14.27 -11.37 6.29
N GLU A 512 -14.20 -12.58 6.87
CA GLU A 512 -14.36 -13.86 6.20
C GLU A 512 -15.74 -14.45 6.51
N LEU A 513 -16.66 -14.37 5.54
CA LEU A 513 -18.06 -14.81 5.70
C LEU A 513 -18.19 -16.32 5.94
N ASP A 514 -17.26 -17.12 5.45
CA ASP A 514 -17.20 -18.58 5.65
C ASP A 514 -16.85 -18.97 7.09
N GLN A 515 -16.22 -18.07 7.85
CA GLN A 515 -15.99 -18.25 9.29
C GLN A 515 -17.21 -17.89 10.15
N HIS A 516 -18.31 -17.41 9.54
CA HIS A 516 -19.49 -17.01 10.30
C HIS A 516 -20.23 -18.22 10.89
N ASP A 517 -20.33 -18.25 12.21
CA ASP A 517 -21.10 -19.23 12.95
C ASP A 517 -22.43 -18.60 13.42
N ASN A 518 -23.55 -19.31 13.23
CA ASN A 518 -24.88 -18.88 13.65
C ASN A 518 -25.28 -19.44 15.03
N THR A 519 -24.50 -20.33 15.64
CA THR A 519 -24.88 -20.98 16.92
C THR A 519 -24.99 -20.02 18.10
N TRP A 520 -24.37 -18.84 18.02
CA TRP A 520 -24.46 -17.84 19.09
C TRP A 520 -25.86 -17.26 19.27
N LEU A 521 -26.68 -17.24 18.21
CA LEU A 521 -28.03 -16.68 18.27
C LEU A 521 -28.95 -17.55 19.13
N GLU A 522 -28.83 -18.87 18.99
CA GLU A 522 -29.55 -19.83 19.83
C GLU A 522 -29.14 -19.68 21.30
N LYS A 523 -27.85 -19.52 21.58
CA LYS A 523 -27.34 -19.28 22.94
C LYS A 523 -27.93 -18.01 23.55
N LEU A 524 -28.01 -16.92 22.78
CA LEU A 524 -28.64 -15.67 23.23
C LEU A 524 -30.13 -15.87 23.57
N TRP A 525 -30.86 -16.59 22.71
CA TRP A 525 -32.27 -16.89 22.94
C TRP A 525 -32.50 -17.72 24.20
N ILE A 526 -31.73 -18.80 24.39
CA ILE A 526 -31.84 -19.66 25.57
C ILE A 526 -31.54 -18.87 26.86
N SER A 527 -30.55 -17.97 26.84
CA SER A 527 -30.14 -17.21 28.03
C SER A 527 -31.02 -16.00 28.35
N PHE A 528 -31.53 -15.28 27.35
CA PHE A 528 -32.18 -13.98 27.56
C PHE A 528 -33.55 -13.82 26.86
N GLY A 529 -33.96 -14.80 26.04
CA GLY A 529 -35.25 -14.83 25.36
C GLY A 529 -35.58 -13.55 24.58
N ALA A 530 -36.84 -13.13 24.66
CA ALA A 530 -37.33 -11.95 23.96
C ALA A 530 -36.58 -10.65 24.34
N LYS A 531 -36.20 -10.48 25.62
CA LYS A 531 -35.46 -9.29 26.09
C LYS A 531 -34.08 -9.21 25.42
N GLY A 532 -33.37 -10.33 25.33
CA GLY A 532 -32.10 -10.41 24.62
C GLY A 532 -32.24 -10.09 23.13
N MET A 533 -33.31 -10.56 22.48
CA MET A 533 -33.57 -10.27 21.07
C MET A 533 -33.90 -8.80 20.81
N VAL A 534 -34.65 -8.15 21.70
CA VAL A 534 -34.92 -6.71 21.62
C VAL A 534 -33.61 -5.92 21.76
N ALA A 535 -32.78 -6.27 22.74
CA ALA A 535 -31.48 -5.64 22.93
C ALA A 535 -30.55 -5.83 21.71
N LEU A 536 -30.51 -7.05 21.15
CA LEU A 536 -29.76 -7.34 19.92
C LEU A 536 -30.26 -6.53 18.73
N THR A 537 -31.59 -6.43 18.56
CA THR A 537 -32.20 -5.67 17.46
C THR A 537 -31.84 -4.19 17.56
N PHE A 538 -31.89 -3.63 18.77
CA PHE A 538 -31.42 -2.26 19.01
C PHE A 538 -29.93 -2.12 18.67
N TRP A 539 -29.09 -3.05 19.11
CA TRP A 539 -27.65 -3.01 18.86
C TRP A 539 -27.32 -3.08 17.37
N PHE A 540 -28.03 -3.92 16.63
CA PHE A 540 -27.93 -3.99 15.18
C PHE A 540 -28.41 -2.69 14.52
N GLY A 541 -29.53 -2.13 14.97
CA GLY A 541 -30.03 -0.84 14.49
C GLY A 541 -29.04 0.31 14.73
N SER A 542 -28.23 0.26 15.79
CA SER A 542 -27.20 1.25 16.09
C SER A 542 -26.18 1.38 14.96
N LEU A 543 -25.89 0.30 14.23
CA LEU A 543 -25.02 0.31 13.05
C LEU A 543 -25.53 1.21 11.93
N PHE A 544 -26.79 1.67 12.01
CA PHE A 544 -27.45 2.53 11.03
C PHE A 544 -28.03 3.80 11.67
N ALA A 545 -27.60 4.18 12.89
CA ALA A 545 -28.22 5.26 13.65
C ALA A 545 -28.28 6.60 12.92
N GLU A 546 -27.18 7.04 12.29
CA GLU A 546 -27.14 8.28 11.51
C GLU A 546 -28.04 8.19 10.27
N GLN A 547 -28.08 7.05 9.57
CA GLN A 547 -28.97 6.84 8.42
C GLN A 547 -30.44 6.86 8.83
N ILE A 548 -30.78 6.21 9.94
CA ILE A 548 -32.13 6.21 10.50
C ILE A 548 -32.51 7.63 10.90
N ARG A 549 -31.64 8.38 11.60
CA ARG A 549 -31.90 9.78 11.97
C ARG A 549 -32.03 10.70 10.76
N LEU A 550 -31.32 10.45 9.65
CA LEU A 550 -31.50 11.26 8.44
C LEU A 550 -32.97 11.19 7.93
N ILE A 551 -33.59 10.01 8.02
CA ILE A 551 -34.96 9.73 7.57
C ILE A 551 -35.99 10.08 8.66
N GLN A 552 -35.85 9.51 9.85
CA GLN A 552 -36.83 9.54 10.94
C GLN A 552 -36.61 10.68 11.94
N LYS A 553 -35.49 11.42 11.84
CA LYS A 553 -35.06 12.50 12.74
C LYS A 553 -34.69 12.09 14.16
N SER A 554 -34.90 10.82 14.54
CA SER A 554 -34.57 10.30 15.86
C SER A 554 -34.09 8.84 15.85
N TYR A 555 -33.48 8.42 16.95
CA TYR A 555 -33.22 7.02 17.28
C TYR A 555 -33.48 6.80 18.77
N PRO A 556 -34.21 5.74 19.18
CA PRO A 556 -34.63 5.55 20.57
C PRO A 556 -33.45 5.36 21.53
N PHE A 557 -33.73 5.55 22.82
CA PHE A 557 -32.84 5.10 23.89
C PHE A 557 -33.24 3.68 24.30
N LEU A 558 -32.23 2.85 24.60
CA LEU A 558 -32.46 1.53 25.18
C LEU A 558 -32.11 1.58 26.65
N GLU A 559 -33.04 1.13 27.49
CA GLU A 559 -32.80 0.96 28.91
C GLU A 559 -32.82 -0.54 29.26
N ILE A 560 -31.79 -1.00 29.96
CA ILE A 560 -31.65 -2.37 30.46
C ILE A 560 -31.56 -2.28 31.98
N VAL A 561 -32.66 -2.67 32.64
CA VAL A 561 -32.81 -2.63 34.10
C VAL A 561 -32.98 -4.04 34.66
N GLY A 562 -32.45 -4.25 35.86
CA GLY A 562 -32.61 -5.48 36.62
C GLY A 562 -31.74 -5.45 37.87
N GLU A 563 -32.04 -6.28 38.87
CA GLU A 563 -31.24 -6.36 40.10
C GLU A 563 -29.78 -6.78 39.83
N PRO A 564 -28.84 -6.50 40.75
CA PRO A 564 -27.48 -7.03 40.68
C PRO A 564 -27.49 -8.56 40.52
N GLY A 565 -26.63 -9.09 39.63
CA GLY A 565 -26.54 -10.54 39.37
C GLY A 565 -27.54 -11.11 38.36
N THR A 566 -28.37 -10.28 37.72
CA THR A 566 -29.36 -10.71 36.71
C THR A 566 -28.79 -10.93 35.29
N GLY A 567 -27.48 -10.77 35.09
CA GLY A 567 -26.81 -11.01 33.80
C GLY A 567 -26.79 -9.83 32.83
N LYS A 568 -27.12 -8.59 33.27
CA LYS A 568 -27.07 -7.37 32.44
C LYS A 568 -25.71 -7.15 31.79
N THR A 569 -24.65 -7.14 32.60
CA THR A 569 -23.25 -7.01 32.15
C THR A 569 -22.91 -8.08 31.11
N THR A 570 -23.29 -9.33 31.37
CA THR A 570 -23.06 -10.45 30.44
C THR A 570 -23.75 -10.23 29.09
N LEU A 571 -24.99 -9.74 29.08
CA LEU A 571 -25.69 -9.39 27.85
C LEU A 571 -24.98 -8.25 27.10
N ILE A 572 -24.60 -7.18 27.79
CA ILE A 572 -23.93 -6.02 27.19
C ILE A 572 -22.56 -6.41 26.61
N GLU A 573 -21.73 -7.13 27.35
CA GLU A 573 -20.43 -7.60 26.87
C GLU A 573 -20.59 -8.53 25.67
N PHE A 574 -21.62 -9.37 25.65
CA PHE A 574 -21.96 -10.22 24.51
C PHE A 574 -22.31 -9.37 23.27
N LEU A 575 -23.15 -8.35 23.43
CA LEU A 575 -23.55 -7.47 22.32
C LEU A 575 -22.36 -6.64 21.79
N TRP A 576 -21.47 -6.19 22.68
CA TRP A 576 -20.20 -5.59 22.28
C TRP A 576 -19.32 -6.56 21.48
N LYS A 577 -19.29 -7.84 21.87
CA LYS A 577 -18.55 -8.87 21.15
C LYS A 577 -19.09 -9.08 19.73
N CYS A 578 -20.40 -8.93 19.49
CA CYS A 578 -21.00 -8.98 18.16
C CYS A 578 -20.46 -7.89 17.21
N VAL A 579 -20.00 -6.75 17.73
CA VAL A 579 -19.37 -5.67 16.95
C VAL A 579 -17.83 -5.63 17.09
N GLY A 580 -17.24 -6.71 17.58
CA GLY A 580 -15.79 -6.90 17.64
C GLY A 580 -15.11 -6.31 18.87
N ARG A 581 -15.85 -5.92 19.92
CA ARG A 581 -15.29 -5.38 21.16
C ARG A 581 -15.49 -6.36 22.32
N SER A 582 -14.40 -6.86 22.90
CA SER A 582 -14.46 -7.80 24.03
C SER A 582 -14.12 -7.12 25.36
N GLY A 583 -14.75 -7.56 26.45
CA GLY A 583 -14.43 -7.10 27.82
C GLY A 583 -14.71 -5.62 28.07
N TYR A 584 -15.76 -5.09 27.44
CA TYR A 584 -16.20 -3.71 27.63
C TYR A 584 -17.71 -3.70 27.88
N GLU A 585 -18.11 -3.05 28.96
CA GLU A 585 -19.50 -2.91 29.37
C GLU A 585 -20.03 -1.52 29.01
N GLY A 586 -19.36 -0.49 29.53
CA GLY A 586 -19.76 0.90 29.38
C GLY A 586 -18.85 1.82 30.20
N PHE A 587 -19.32 3.02 30.49
CA PHE A 587 -18.65 3.87 31.48
C PHE A 587 -19.65 4.46 32.46
N ASP A 588 -19.18 4.70 33.68
CA ASP A 588 -19.94 5.39 34.73
C ASP A 588 -19.81 6.91 34.54
N PRO A 589 -20.90 7.62 34.22
CA PRO A 589 -20.85 9.05 33.99
C PRO A 589 -20.59 9.85 35.27
N ASN A 590 -20.93 9.33 36.45
CA ASN A 590 -20.67 9.99 37.73
C ASN A 590 -19.18 9.94 38.12
N LYS A 591 -18.44 8.93 37.64
CA LYS A 591 -16.98 8.84 37.84
C LYS A 591 -16.17 9.66 36.83
N SER A 592 -16.82 10.32 35.87
CA SER A 592 -16.17 11.00 34.75
C SER A 592 -16.40 12.51 34.79
N SER A 593 -15.34 13.32 34.61
CA SER A 593 -15.51 14.77 34.40
C SER A 593 -16.35 15.07 33.16
N LEU A 594 -17.02 16.22 33.10
CA LEU A 594 -17.80 16.64 31.93
C LEU A 594 -16.99 16.54 30.63
N SER A 595 -15.71 16.93 30.69
CA SER A 595 -14.80 16.86 29.53
C SER A 595 -14.53 15.43 29.06
N ALA A 596 -14.44 14.47 30.00
CA ALA A 596 -14.26 13.05 29.71
C ALA A 596 -15.55 12.42 29.18
N ARG A 597 -16.71 12.72 29.80
CA ARG A 597 -18.03 12.27 29.33
C ARG A 597 -18.27 12.68 27.88
N THR A 598 -18.07 13.96 27.57
CA THR A 598 -18.20 14.46 26.19
C THR A 598 -17.33 13.67 25.20
N ARG A 599 -16.07 13.37 25.56
CA ARG A 599 -15.18 12.60 24.69
C ARG A 599 -15.70 11.18 24.49
N ASN A 600 -16.13 10.51 25.57
CA ASN A 600 -16.72 9.17 25.49
C ASN A 600 -17.96 9.14 24.59
N MET A 601 -18.82 10.16 24.68
CA MET A 601 -20.03 10.28 23.85
C MET A 601 -19.72 10.54 22.37
N ALA A 602 -18.56 11.12 22.05
CA ALA A 602 -18.14 11.46 20.69
C ALA A 602 -17.23 10.41 20.04
N GLN A 603 -16.81 9.37 20.77
CA GLN A 603 -15.82 8.39 20.30
C GLN A 603 -16.30 7.50 19.14
N VAL A 604 -17.61 7.39 18.94
CA VAL A 604 -18.19 6.44 18.00
C VAL A 604 -19.27 7.06 17.11
N GLY A 605 -19.35 6.58 15.87
CA GLY A 605 -20.46 6.83 14.95
C GLY A 605 -21.14 5.53 14.56
N ASN A 606 -22.47 5.48 14.62
CA ASN A 606 -23.25 4.26 14.43
C ASN A 606 -22.82 3.07 15.31
N LEU A 607 -22.48 3.35 16.57
CA LEU A 607 -22.26 2.33 17.59
C LEU A 607 -22.88 2.82 18.90
N PRO A 608 -23.20 1.89 19.83
CA PRO A 608 -23.76 2.26 21.10
C PRO A 608 -22.74 2.94 22.02
N VAL A 609 -23.24 3.86 22.84
CA VAL A 609 -22.57 4.44 24.00
C VAL A 609 -23.36 4.00 25.22
N VAL A 610 -22.72 3.18 26.06
CA VAL A 610 -23.35 2.56 27.23
C VAL A 610 -23.02 3.38 28.48
N LEU A 611 -24.07 3.86 29.15
CA LEU A 611 -24.00 4.56 30.43
C LEU A 611 -24.39 3.57 31.53
N SER A 612 -23.41 3.16 32.33
CA SER A 612 -23.57 2.17 33.40
C SER A 612 -23.63 2.84 34.77
N GLU A 613 -24.50 2.35 35.66
CA GLU A 613 -24.62 2.79 37.07
C GLU A 613 -24.80 4.31 37.27
N ALA A 614 -25.48 4.96 36.33
CA ALA A 614 -25.62 6.41 36.31
C ALA A 614 -26.59 6.95 37.38
N ASP A 615 -27.49 6.12 37.92
CA ASP A 615 -28.36 6.49 39.03
C ASP A 615 -27.82 5.97 40.38
N ARG A 616 -27.03 6.83 41.04
CA ARG A 616 -26.68 6.67 42.45
C ARG A 616 -27.56 7.63 43.23
N GLY A 617 -28.53 7.09 43.97
CA GLY A 617 -29.38 7.87 44.88
C GLY A 617 -28.56 8.83 45.74
N SER A 618 -29.15 9.96 46.13
CA SER A 618 -28.56 11.09 46.86
C SER A 618 -27.54 10.71 47.96
N GLY A 619 -26.28 10.55 47.57
CA GLY A 619 -25.17 10.13 48.42
C GLY A 619 -24.16 11.25 48.67
N LYS A 620 -24.34 11.94 49.80
CA LYS A 620 -23.42 12.66 50.71
C LYS A 620 -22.15 13.42 50.26
N ASP A 621 -21.74 13.51 48.99
CA ASP A 621 -20.58 14.33 48.60
C ASP A 621 -20.92 15.43 47.57
N PRO A 622 -21.23 16.66 48.01
CA PRO A 622 -21.68 17.76 47.15
C PRO A 622 -20.59 18.35 46.22
N LYS A 623 -19.36 17.80 46.24
CA LYS A 623 -18.23 18.29 45.44
C LYS A 623 -18.05 17.57 44.08
N MET A 624 -18.72 16.45 43.83
CA MET A 624 -18.73 15.82 42.51
C MET A 624 -20.00 16.25 41.76
N ALA A 625 -19.83 16.96 40.64
CA ALA A 625 -20.95 17.35 39.78
C ALA A 625 -21.70 16.09 39.32
N LYS A 626 -22.95 15.96 39.79
CA LYS A 626 -23.84 14.83 39.50
C LYS A 626 -24.15 14.80 37.99
N PHE A 627 -24.20 13.62 37.39
CA PHE A 627 -24.69 13.47 36.02
C PHE A 627 -26.21 13.67 35.99
N GLU A 628 -26.70 14.46 35.02
CA GLU A 628 -28.13 14.70 34.82
C GLU A 628 -28.61 14.10 33.50
N TRP A 629 -29.72 13.36 33.52
CA TRP A 629 -30.30 12.72 32.34
C TRP A 629 -30.75 13.71 31.26
N ASP A 630 -31.07 14.95 31.67
CA ASP A 630 -31.43 16.02 30.74
C ASP A 630 -30.28 16.36 29.76
N GLU A 631 -29.01 16.14 30.15
CA GLU A 631 -27.84 16.38 29.30
C GLU A 631 -27.86 15.51 28.03
N ILE A 632 -28.50 14.34 28.06
CA ILE A 632 -28.51 13.40 26.93
C ILE A 632 -29.76 13.46 26.05
N LYS A 633 -30.80 14.23 26.41
CA LYS A 633 -32.05 14.32 25.64
C LYS A 633 -31.82 14.72 24.18
N MET A 634 -30.87 15.63 23.94
CA MET A 634 -30.49 16.08 22.60
C MET A 634 -29.87 14.98 21.73
N ALA A 635 -29.28 13.94 22.35
CA ALA A 635 -28.70 12.79 21.66
C ALA A 635 -29.77 11.93 20.93
N TYR A 636 -31.04 12.00 21.35
CA TYR A 636 -32.15 11.32 20.69
C TYR A 636 -32.23 11.70 19.21
N ASN A 637 -32.03 12.99 18.92
CA ASN A 637 -32.04 13.58 17.57
C ASN A 637 -30.64 13.67 16.93
N GLY A 638 -29.60 13.12 17.58
CA GLY A 638 -28.21 13.20 17.10
C GLY A 638 -27.59 14.60 17.22
N ARG A 639 -28.17 15.50 18.02
CA ARG A 639 -27.62 16.84 18.25
C ARG A 639 -26.42 16.78 19.21
N ALA A 640 -25.62 17.83 19.22
CA ALA A 640 -24.49 17.93 20.13
C ALA A 640 -24.94 17.83 21.59
N THR A 641 -24.24 17.01 22.37
CA THR A 641 -24.47 16.85 23.82
C THR A 641 -23.72 17.87 24.66
N SER A 642 -22.79 18.62 24.04
CA SER A 642 -22.05 19.69 24.70
C SER A 642 -21.44 20.64 23.67
N SER A 643 -21.12 21.85 24.12
CA SER A 643 -20.44 22.89 23.34
C SER A 643 -19.11 23.25 23.98
N ARG A 644 -18.07 23.52 23.17
CA ARG A 644 -16.76 23.95 23.65
C ARG A 644 -16.27 25.16 22.86
N GLY A 645 -15.82 26.21 23.56
CA GLY A 645 -15.15 27.33 22.91
C GLY A 645 -13.82 26.88 22.27
N VAL A 646 -13.59 27.31 21.03
CA VAL A 646 -12.31 27.09 20.34
C VAL A 646 -11.34 28.19 20.78
N LYS A 647 -10.14 27.83 21.22
CA LYS A 647 -9.12 28.80 21.64
C LYS A 647 -8.58 29.57 20.41
N ASN A 648 -9.27 30.64 20.02
CA ASN A 648 -8.87 31.58 18.99
C ASN A 648 -9.31 33.01 19.38
N ASN A 649 -8.87 34.02 18.62
CA ASN A 649 -9.25 35.42 18.85
C ASN A 649 -10.70 35.73 18.39
N GLY A 650 -11.56 34.72 18.24
CA GLY A 650 -12.94 34.83 17.77
C GLY A 650 -13.93 34.12 18.69
N ASN A 651 -15.21 34.14 18.31
CA ASN A 651 -16.30 33.52 19.08
C ASN A 651 -16.66 32.10 18.57
N ASP A 652 -15.69 31.38 18.01
CA ASP A 652 -15.94 30.06 17.41
C ASP A 652 -16.22 29.02 18.50
N THR A 653 -17.31 28.26 18.33
CA THR A 653 -17.71 27.15 19.22
C THR A 653 -17.71 25.83 18.44
N LEU A 654 -17.23 24.77 19.08
CA LEU A 654 -17.21 23.41 18.54
C LEU A 654 -18.33 22.60 19.18
N GLU A 655 -19.32 22.23 18.36
CA GLU A 655 -20.50 21.45 18.75
C GLU A 655 -20.61 20.21 17.87
N PRO A 656 -19.81 19.16 18.12
CA PRO A 656 -19.84 17.97 17.30
C PRO A 656 -21.19 17.24 17.51
N PRO A 657 -21.87 16.80 16.44
CA PRO A 657 -23.12 16.06 16.56
C PRO A 657 -22.91 14.72 17.28
N PHE A 658 -23.95 14.23 17.96
CA PHE A 658 -23.92 12.89 18.54
C PHE A 658 -24.22 11.84 17.46
N ARG A 659 -23.22 10.99 17.18
CA ARG A 659 -23.26 10.03 16.06
C ARG A 659 -23.62 8.60 16.48
N GLY A 660 -23.56 8.30 17.78
CA GLY A 660 -23.84 6.97 18.32
C GLY A 660 -25.31 6.75 18.68
N THR A 661 -25.57 5.76 19.52
CA THR A 661 -26.86 5.53 20.19
C THR A 661 -26.66 5.44 21.70
N ILE A 662 -27.71 5.67 22.50
CA ILE A 662 -27.59 5.58 23.96
C ILE A 662 -28.18 4.27 24.47
N VAL A 663 -27.39 3.57 25.26
CA VAL A 663 -27.83 2.44 26.10
C VAL A 663 -27.64 2.84 27.55
N ILE A 664 -28.66 2.64 28.36
CA ILE A 664 -28.68 2.91 29.79
C ILE A 664 -28.73 1.56 30.50
N GLU A 665 -27.75 1.30 31.34
CA GLU A 665 -27.64 0.05 32.11
C GLU A 665 -27.67 0.37 33.61
N GLN A 666 -28.71 -0.11 34.30
CA GLN A 666 -29.00 0.28 35.68
C GLN A 666 -29.58 -0.84 36.53
N ASN A 667 -29.49 -0.64 37.85
CA ASN A 667 -30.11 -1.51 38.84
C ASN A 667 -31.56 -1.11 39.17
N SER A 668 -31.94 0.15 38.91
CA SER A 668 -33.28 0.71 39.13
C SER A 668 -33.75 1.44 37.87
N ASP A 669 -35.07 1.59 37.68
CA ASP A 669 -35.63 2.29 36.51
C ASP A 669 -35.35 3.80 36.54
N VAL A 670 -35.03 4.39 35.39
CA VAL A 670 -34.97 5.85 35.20
C VAL A 670 -36.37 6.42 35.10
N GLN A 671 -36.72 7.36 35.99
CA GLN A 671 -37.94 8.14 35.83
C GLN A 671 -37.79 9.12 34.65
N ALA A 672 -38.55 8.88 33.58
CA ALA A 672 -38.54 9.65 32.32
C ALA A 672 -39.12 11.06 32.44
#